data_AF-A0A0F7SL87-F1
#
_entry.id   AF-A0A0F7SL87-F1
#
_cell.length_a   1.000
_cell.length_b   1.000
_cell.length_c   1.000
_cell.angle_alpha   90.00
_cell.angle_beta   90.00
_cell.angle_gamma   90.00
#
_symmetry.space_group_name_H-M   'P 1'
#
loop_
_entity.id
_entity.type
_entity.pdbx_description
1 polymer ?
#
loop_
_entity_poly.entity_id
_entity_poly.type
_entity_poly.pdbx_seq_one_letter_code
_entity_poly.pdbx_strand_id
1 'polypeptide(L)'
;MAVSQNSPRDVDDLVRSDDPNHPANLIPSLCAQFYTLGWVTGTGGGISIRDGDKVFLAPSGVQKEKILPEHIFVLPYPQPTIPRPGSKRVFLREPTTAGLKESACCPLFFSAFRLREAGACIHTHSQHAVMVTLLFPGNEFKISHQEMIKGVRIGGMGKTLSFLDTLTIPIIENTPDEEDLTDSMAEAMERYPDAPAILVRRHGLYVWGPTWDKAKTQAECLDYLFEMAVKMKLAGMDTMAPQTDGKIDGHSIANLIILLVVNIFVVYPLRIPIPRLYTRCVCWVSSVLRISDGICDLHKPRRATFGLVSAPLIGVLVLLASKSIDGGTVKKGIVGDPDGLKPYDIMLLFICLAYIAISLDATGLLRYLAFKISQKGGPSGRKLYAGFFGFFFIFASLMGNDAIILSGTGFLVYFTKVNGVDPKAWVFSQFAVANIASATLVSSNITNLVITSSFGISFLTYSAWVILPTVATAIAAYMFLSLFQYRKDIPERIEEIDVNARKALVDPWGAIIGSCIFLAALIALLGGSAAGILGGVWEVTVPAALLMLTRDIWHDIRHASIVKPSEARQTPSVPADDDAIEMEVAEPTGDVANPSFKSSSTTCRTAKPVLRHQSSSRLPTTQSTIVPPLGLSTGSVSRPQPPVTLSSLGKRLSRRFPTVTYIAQRLPFPLLPFSFCMFILVDGVTSSGWGRVFSTWYQAWAIRTGTTGCVFGMSVLAVVLCNIIGTNIGCCILLSSILETWSSIYNPPQRHLTASIYSLALASNIGAVSFTFPASLAGLLWKDLLSQKGIKIGAREFLKQNWKVLIVSGLVGCGVLIAEVLIML
;
A
#
# COMPACT_ATOMS: atom_id res chain seq x y z
N MET A 1 60.79 36.06 -58.09
CA MET A 1 61.82 35.01 -57.92
C MET A 1 62.08 34.88 -56.42
N ALA A 2 62.20 33.71 -55.81
CA ALA A 2 62.17 32.36 -56.37
C ALA A 2 61.18 31.46 -55.63
N VAL A 3 60.59 30.49 -56.34
CA VAL A 3 59.80 29.41 -55.75
C VAL A 3 60.78 28.40 -55.16
N SER A 4 60.76 28.22 -53.83
CA SER A 4 61.46 27.11 -53.19
C SER A 4 60.76 25.80 -53.54
N GLN A 5 61.48 24.85 -54.10
CA GLN A 5 60.93 23.53 -54.43
C GLN A 5 60.75 22.73 -53.15
N ASN A 6 59.51 22.33 -52.84
CA ASN A 6 59.26 21.32 -51.81
C ASN A 6 59.84 19.98 -52.27
N SER A 7 60.88 19.50 -51.61
CA SER A 7 61.18 18.07 -51.58
C SER A 7 59.94 17.32 -51.05
N PRO A 8 59.60 16.13 -51.58
CA PRO A 8 58.60 15.29 -50.93
C PRO A 8 59.12 14.93 -49.54
N ARG A 9 58.37 15.28 -48.49
CA ARG A 9 58.62 14.75 -47.15
C ARG A 9 58.41 13.24 -47.20
N ASP A 10 59.24 12.49 -46.49
CA ASP A 10 59.00 11.06 -46.37
C ASP A 10 57.68 10.88 -45.61
N VAL A 11 56.75 10.09 -46.16
CA VAL A 11 55.44 9.89 -45.55
C VAL A 11 55.58 9.12 -44.22
N ASP A 12 56.68 8.38 -44.06
CA ASP A 12 57.06 7.75 -42.80
C ASP A 12 57.50 8.74 -41.71
N ASP A 13 57.83 10.00 -42.03
CA ASP A 13 58.10 11.04 -41.02
C ASP A 13 56.88 11.27 -40.10
N LEU A 14 55.67 10.87 -40.55
CA LEU A 14 54.45 10.91 -39.73
C LEU A 14 54.40 9.84 -38.63
N VAL A 15 55.26 8.82 -38.66
CA VAL A 15 55.30 7.74 -37.65
C VAL A 15 56.67 7.57 -36.98
N ARG A 16 57.73 8.17 -37.50
CA ARG A 16 59.06 8.23 -36.87
C ARG A 16 59.12 9.37 -35.86
N SER A 17 59.23 9.06 -34.57
CA SER A 17 59.41 10.04 -33.50
C SER A 17 60.20 9.42 -32.35
N ASP A 18 61.07 10.20 -31.71
CA ASP A 18 61.78 9.80 -30.50
C ASP A 18 60.93 9.96 -29.22
N ASP A 19 59.77 10.63 -29.29
CA ASP A 19 58.86 10.77 -28.14
C ASP A 19 58.08 9.47 -27.90
N PRO A 20 58.20 8.82 -26.72
CA PRO A 20 57.44 7.62 -26.39
C PRO A 20 55.92 7.84 -26.37
N ASN A 21 55.46 9.08 -26.17
CA ASN A 21 54.04 9.44 -26.13
C ASN A 21 53.46 9.75 -27.52
N HIS A 22 54.30 9.86 -28.54
CA HIS A 22 53.83 10.04 -29.91
C HIS A 22 52.88 8.89 -30.29
N PRO A 23 51.70 9.15 -30.88
CA PRO A 23 50.69 8.10 -31.10
C PRO A 23 51.20 6.85 -31.83
N ALA A 24 52.14 7.02 -32.78
CA ALA A 24 52.75 5.89 -33.49
C ALA A 24 53.57 4.94 -32.59
N ASN A 25 54.21 5.45 -31.53
CA ASN A 25 54.95 4.66 -30.54
C ASN A 25 54.03 4.14 -29.41
N LEU A 26 53.07 4.98 -29.02
CA LEU A 26 52.19 4.74 -27.89
C LEU A 26 51.11 3.68 -28.18
N ILE A 27 50.52 3.67 -29.39
CA ILE A 27 49.52 2.64 -29.78
C ILE A 27 50.09 1.21 -29.68
N PRO A 28 51.28 0.90 -30.24
CA PRO A 28 51.98 -0.36 -29.99
C PRO A 28 52.12 -0.74 -28.50
N SER A 29 52.63 0.19 -27.69
CA SER A 29 52.88 -0.03 -26.26
C SER A 29 51.59 -0.33 -25.49
N LEU A 30 50.52 0.43 -25.76
CA LEU A 30 49.20 0.22 -25.16
C LEU A 30 48.56 -1.09 -25.63
N CYS A 31 48.64 -1.44 -26.91
CA CYS A 31 48.13 -2.72 -27.42
C CYS A 31 48.84 -3.93 -26.78
N ALA A 32 50.15 -3.85 -26.54
CA ALA A 32 50.88 -4.90 -25.80
C ALA A 32 50.42 -5.01 -24.33
N GLN A 33 50.18 -3.88 -23.64
CA GLN A 33 49.60 -3.89 -22.29
C GLN A 33 48.18 -4.48 -22.29
N PHE A 34 47.30 -4.04 -23.19
CA PHE A 34 45.92 -4.53 -23.30
C PHE A 34 45.87 -6.03 -23.64
N TYR A 35 46.85 -6.56 -24.38
CA TYR A 35 46.98 -8.00 -24.61
C TYR A 35 47.24 -8.76 -23.30
N THR A 36 48.13 -8.26 -22.44
CA THR A 36 48.39 -8.87 -21.12
C THR A 36 47.19 -8.79 -20.16
N LEU A 37 46.30 -7.80 -20.33
CA LEU A 37 45.02 -7.69 -19.61
C LEU A 37 43.91 -8.59 -20.21
N GLY A 38 44.17 -9.30 -21.31
CA GLY A 38 43.19 -10.13 -22.01
C GLY A 38 42.18 -9.33 -22.86
N TRP A 39 42.33 -8.02 -22.98
CA TRP A 39 41.38 -7.13 -23.64
C TRP A 39 41.44 -7.13 -25.17
N VAL A 40 42.60 -7.42 -25.76
CA VAL A 40 42.82 -7.37 -27.23
C VAL A 40 43.48 -8.67 -27.73
N THR A 41 42.91 -9.80 -27.32
CA THR A 41 43.45 -11.13 -27.63
C THR A 41 43.22 -11.52 -29.10
N GLY A 42 44.15 -12.31 -29.66
CA GLY A 42 44.14 -12.66 -31.08
C GLY A 42 44.43 -11.44 -31.96
N THR A 43 43.44 -11.02 -32.74
CA THR A 43 43.49 -9.83 -33.62
C THR A 43 42.35 -8.84 -33.38
N GLY A 44 41.50 -9.09 -32.37
CA GLY A 44 40.37 -8.25 -31.99
C GLY A 44 40.77 -7.04 -31.13
N GLY A 45 39.92 -6.02 -31.10
CA GLY A 45 40.12 -4.82 -30.29
C GLY A 45 41.30 -3.92 -30.72
N GLY A 46 41.57 -2.90 -29.90
CA GLY A 46 42.68 -1.96 -30.10
C GLY A 46 42.39 -0.56 -29.55
N ILE A 47 43.19 0.42 -29.98
CA ILE A 47 43.04 1.83 -29.66
C ILE A 47 43.30 2.68 -30.90
N SER A 48 42.58 3.80 -31.00
CA SER A 48 42.88 4.89 -31.93
C SER A 48 43.02 6.20 -31.16
N ILE A 49 43.98 7.03 -31.59
CA ILE A 49 44.31 8.31 -30.96
C ILE A 49 44.20 9.42 -32.01
N ARG A 50 43.50 10.50 -31.66
CA ARG A 50 43.42 11.74 -32.43
C ARG A 50 44.41 12.75 -31.85
N ASP A 51 45.33 13.21 -32.68
CA ASP A 51 46.26 14.29 -32.36
C ASP A 51 46.08 15.43 -33.38
N GLY A 52 45.45 16.52 -32.92
CA GLY A 52 45.08 17.66 -33.75
C GLY A 52 44.22 17.27 -34.97
N ASP A 53 44.80 17.47 -36.16
CA ASP A 53 44.24 17.20 -37.48
C ASP A 53 44.54 15.77 -38.00
N LYS A 54 45.05 14.88 -37.16
CA LYS A 54 45.46 13.51 -37.53
C LYS A 54 44.83 12.48 -36.60
N VAL A 55 44.51 11.32 -37.17
CA VAL A 55 44.07 10.11 -36.45
C VAL A 55 45.03 8.98 -36.75
N PHE A 56 45.56 8.36 -35.69
CA PHE A 56 46.47 7.24 -35.75
C PHE A 56 45.70 5.95 -35.44
N LEU A 57 45.90 4.93 -36.28
CA LEU A 57 45.11 3.71 -36.28
C LEU A 57 45.99 2.46 -36.42
N ALA A 58 45.75 1.48 -35.55
CA ALA A 58 46.38 0.17 -35.62
C ALA A 58 45.91 -0.66 -36.84
N PRO A 59 46.74 -1.54 -37.40
CA PRO A 59 46.36 -2.44 -38.48
C PRO A 59 45.35 -3.50 -38.02
N SER A 60 44.57 -4.02 -38.97
CA SER A 60 43.81 -5.27 -38.82
C SER A 60 44.70 -6.49 -39.08
N GLY A 61 44.31 -7.64 -38.53
CA GLY A 61 44.97 -8.94 -38.78
C GLY A 61 46.35 -9.14 -38.12
N VAL A 62 46.92 -8.13 -37.48
CA VAL A 62 48.20 -8.23 -36.74
C VAL A 62 47.93 -8.55 -35.28
N GLN A 63 48.76 -9.43 -34.71
CA GLN A 63 48.80 -9.70 -33.27
C GLN A 63 49.11 -8.40 -32.51
N LYS A 64 48.24 -8.00 -31.59
CA LYS A 64 48.20 -6.63 -31.05
C LYS A 64 49.46 -6.28 -30.25
N GLU A 65 50.07 -7.27 -29.62
CA GLU A 65 51.35 -7.18 -28.91
C GLU A 65 52.59 -7.12 -29.82
N LYS A 66 52.42 -7.27 -31.14
CA LYS A 66 53.49 -7.21 -32.18
C LYS A 66 53.29 -6.09 -33.20
N ILE A 67 52.43 -5.12 -32.91
CA ILE A 67 52.32 -3.91 -33.74
C ILE A 67 53.64 -3.12 -33.58
N LEU A 68 54.18 -2.62 -34.68
CA LEU A 68 55.33 -1.72 -34.71
C LEU A 68 54.87 -0.33 -35.17
N PRO A 69 55.59 0.77 -34.84
CA PRO A 69 55.20 2.13 -35.26
C PRO A 69 55.01 2.27 -36.77
N GLU A 70 55.84 1.58 -37.55
CA GLU A 70 55.78 1.53 -39.01
C GLU A 70 54.53 0.82 -39.56
N HIS A 71 53.80 0.05 -38.75
CA HIS A 71 52.51 -0.55 -39.10
C HIS A 71 51.30 0.40 -38.91
N ILE A 72 51.50 1.61 -38.35
CA ILE A 72 50.41 2.53 -38.02
C ILE A 72 49.92 3.30 -39.25
N PHE A 73 48.60 3.26 -39.48
CA PHE A 73 47.92 4.09 -40.47
C PHE A 73 47.70 5.49 -39.91
N VAL A 74 47.83 6.51 -40.76
CA VAL A 74 47.56 7.91 -40.40
C VAL A 74 46.49 8.46 -41.33
N LEU A 75 45.40 8.97 -40.76
CA LEU A 75 44.24 9.53 -41.46
C LEU A 75 44.07 11.01 -41.10
N PRO A 76 43.52 11.86 -41.99
CA PRO A 76 43.21 13.24 -41.67
C PRO A 76 41.94 13.35 -40.82
N TYR A 77 41.85 14.38 -39.98
CA TYR A 77 40.66 14.74 -39.21
C TYR A 77 40.32 16.24 -39.37
N PRO A 78 39.08 16.62 -39.70
CA PRO A 78 37.94 15.74 -39.97
C PRO A 78 38.08 15.01 -41.32
N GLN A 79 37.67 13.74 -41.35
CA GLN A 79 37.47 13.00 -42.58
C GLN A 79 36.00 13.13 -43.01
N PRO A 80 35.66 13.23 -44.31
CA PRO A 80 34.28 13.16 -44.75
C PRO A 80 33.64 11.84 -44.29
N THR A 81 32.48 11.90 -43.64
CA THR A 81 31.66 10.71 -43.36
C THR A 81 31.42 9.99 -44.68
N ILE A 82 31.84 8.74 -44.80
CA ILE A 82 31.71 7.93 -46.03
C ILE A 82 30.27 7.43 -46.13
N PRO A 83 29.44 7.90 -47.09
CA PRO A 83 28.05 7.48 -47.23
C PRO A 83 27.81 6.81 -48.60
N ARG A 84 28.88 6.38 -49.28
CA ARG A 84 28.85 5.87 -50.65
C ARG A 84 29.57 4.53 -50.74
N PRO A 85 28.88 3.44 -51.08
CA PRO A 85 29.52 2.16 -51.38
C PRO A 85 30.63 2.33 -52.42
N GLY A 86 31.83 1.85 -52.11
CA GLY A 86 32.99 1.91 -53.00
C GLY A 86 33.86 3.17 -52.91
N SER A 87 33.54 4.19 -52.08
CA SER A 87 34.49 5.30 -51.84
C SER A 87 35.54 4.93 -50.79
N LYS A 88 36.83 5.03 -51.14
CA LYS A 88 37.95 4.74 -50.23
C LYS A 88 38.17 5.86 -49.21
N ARG A 89 38.63 5.50 -48.01
CA ARG A 89 39.14 6.44 -47.00
C ARG A 89 40.35 7.21 -47.57
N VAL A 90 40.53 8.45 -47.13
CA VAL A 90 41.73 9.24 -47.43
C VAL A 90 42.77 8.95 -46.35
N PHE A 91 43.94 8.45 -46.74
CA PHE A 91 45.07 8.24 -45.84
C PHE A 91 46.10 9.35 -46.05
N LEU A 92 46.67 9.85 -44.94
CA LEU A 92 47.91 10.61 -44.94
C LEU A 92 49.13 9.67 -45.03
N ARG A 93 49.02 8.48 -44.43
CA ARG A 93 49.99 7.38 -44.55
C ARG A 93 49.29 6.01 -44.54
N GLU A 94 49.68 5.17 -45.50
CA GLU A 94 49.48 3.71 -45.45
C GLU A 94 50.84 3.04 -45.15
N PRO A 95 50.91 1.96 -44.34
CA PRO A 95 52.13 1.21 -44.11
C PRO A 95 52.73 0.60 -45.39
N THR A 96 54.05 0.64 -45.52
CA THR A 96 54.79 0.01 -46.62
C THR A 96 54.88 -1.52 -46.51
N THR A 97 54.62 -2.08 -45.33
CA THR A 97 54.58 -3.53 -45.08
C THR A 97 53.43 -4.19 -45.86
N ALA A 98 53.76 -5.03 -46.83
CA ALA A 98 52.79 -5.66 -47.72
C ALA A 98 51.76 -6.52 -46.97
N GLY A 99 50.47 -6.36 -47.32
CA GLY A 99 49.37 -7.17 -46.81
C GLY A 99 48.64 -6.64 -45.57
N LEU A 100 49.09 -5.52 -44.99
CA LEU A 100 48.35 -4.84 -43.92
C LEU A 100 47.09 -4.15 -44.46
N LYS A 101 46.04 -4.09 -43.62
CA LYS A 101 44.75 -3.41 -43.88
C LYS A 101 44.39 -2.53 -42.68
N GLU A 102 43.56 -1.51 -42.89
CA GLU A 102 43.03 -0.72 -41.78
C GLU A 102 42.10 -1.56 -40.86
N SER A 103 41.92 -1.09 -39.63
CA SER A 103 40.97 -1.70 -38.68
C SER A 103 39.52 -1.44 -39.08
N ALA A 104 38.69 -2.50 -39.09
CA ALA A 104 37.25 -2.40 -39.31
C ALA A 104 36.54 -1.55 -38.23
N CYS A 105 37.14 -1.38 -37.05
CA CYS A 105 36.65 -0.50 -35.99
C CYS A 105 36.79 1.01 -36.33
N CYS A 106 37.42 1.37 -37.46
CA CYS A 106 37.69 2.76 -37.84
C CYS A 106 36.44 3.68 -37.86
N PRO A 107 35.28 3.30 -38.44
CA PRO A 107 34.05 4.11 -38.37
C PRO A 107 33.60 4.41 -36.94
N LEU A 108 33.72 3.44 -36.03
CA LEU A 108 33.29 3.55 -34.63
C LEU A 108 34.21 4.51 -33.84
N PHE A 109 35.52 4.43 -34.08
CA PHE A 109 36.47 5.40 -33.52
C PHE A 109 36.18 6.83 -34.01
N PHE A 110 35.89 7.00 -35.31
CA PHE A 110 35.49 8.31 -35.84
C PHE A 110 34.15 8.81 -35.29
N SER A 111 33.21 7.92 -34.95
CA SER A 111 31.99 8.31 -34.24
C SER A 111 32.28 8.87 -32.85
N ALA A 112 33.20 8.27 -32.08
CA ALA A 112 33.65 8.86 -30.81
C ALA A 112 34.37 10.22 -31.00
N PHE A 113 35.25 10.35 -32.00
CA PHE A 113 35.91 11.63 -32.27
C PHE A 113 34.94 12.74 -32.70
N ARG A 114 33.88 12.40 -33.46
CA ARG A 114 32.89 13.35 -34.00
C ARG A 114 31.77 13.70 -33.00
N LEU A 115 31.19 12.71 -32.31
CA LEU A 115 30.01 12.87 -31.45
C LEU A 115 30.34 13.10 -29.97
N ARG A 116 31.62 12.97 -29.59
CA ARG A 116 32.10 13.17 -28.22
C ARG A 116 33.38 14.01 -28.13
N GLU A 117 33.89 14.52 -29.26
CA GLU A 117 35.14 15.29 -29.34
C GLU A 117 36.35 14.58 -28.70
N ALA A 118 36.34 13.25 -28.66
CA ALA A 118 37.35 12.47 -27.95
C ALA A 118 38.78 12.68 -28.52
N GLY A 119 39.79 12.53 -27.67
CA GLY A 119 41.20 12.45 -28.05
C GLY A 119 41.69 11.00 -28.23
N ALA A 120 41.02 10.03 -27.61
CA ALA A 120 41.29 8.61 -27.82
C ALA A 120 40.03 7.76 -27.64
N CYS A 121 39.96 6.64 -28.35
CA CYS A 121 38.92 5.63 -28.20
C CYS A 121 39.56 4.23 -28.17
N ILE A 122 39.16 3.41 -27.19
CA ILE A 122 39.65 2.06 -26.93
C ILE A 122 38.50 1.09 -27.17
N HIS A 123 38.81 -0.02 -27.86
CA HIS A 123 37.90 -1.14 -28.06
C HIS A 123 38.48 -2.40 -27.39
N THR A 124 37.73 -3.01 -26.47
CA THR A 124 38.13 -4.22 -25.73
C THR A 124 37.15 -5.36 -25.97
N HIS A 125 37.68 -6.58 -26.10
CA HIS A 125 36.95 -7.86 -26.17
C HIS A 125 36.96 -8.56 -24.80
N SER A 126 36.92 -7.79 -23.70
CA SER A 126 37.00 -8.33 -22.35
C SER A 126 35.87 -9.33 -22.06
N GLN A 127 36.22 -10.47 -21.47
CA GLN A 127 35.24 -11.46 -21.01
C GLN A 127 34.27 -10.88 -19.98
N HIS A 128 34.70 -9.92 -19.15
CA HIS A 128 33.85 -9.25 -18.18
C HIS A 128 32.76 -8.43 -18.88
N ALA A 129 33.16 -7.61 -19.86
CA ALA A 129 32.22 -6.83 -20.69
C ALA A 129 31.23 -7.75 -21.42
N VAL A 130 31.73 -8.81 -22.08
CA VAL A 130 30.91 -9.82 -22.76
C VAL A 130 29.90 -10.47 -21.81
N MET A 131 30.33 -10.93 -20.63
CA MET A 131 29.45 -11.56 -19.65
C MET A 131 28.39 -10.62 -19.08
N VAL A 132 28.71 -9.33 -18.86
CA VAL A 132 27.72 -8.32 -18.49
C VAL A 132 26.63 -8.21 -19.56
N THR A 133 26.98 -8.17 -20.85
CA THR A 133 25.95 -8.11 -21.92
C THR A 133 25.06 -9.35 -22.02
N LEU A 134 25.43 -10.46 -21.37
CA LEU A 134 24.63 -11.69 -21.31
C LEU A 134 23.78 -11.79 -20.03
N LEU A 135 24.32 -11.35 -18.89
CA LEU A 135 23.61 -11.36 -17.60
C LEU A 135 22.60 -10.21 -17.45
N PHE A 136 22.75 -9.16 -18.25
CA PHE A 136 21.84 -8.00 -18.31
C PHE A 136 21.15 -7.99 -19.69
N PRO A 137 19.98 -8.66 -19.85
CA PRO A 137 19.32 -8.83 -21.16
C PRO A 137 18.65 -7.56 -21.70
N GLY A 138 18.60 -6.47 -20.92
CA GLY A 138 18.08 -5.19 -21.37
C GLY A 138 19.02 -4.46 -22.35
N ASN A 139 18.69 -3.20 -22.63
CA ASN A 139 19.44 -2.30 -23.50
C ASN A 139 20.44 -1.42 -22.72
N GLU A 140 20.63 -1.70 -21.43
CA GLU A 140 21.47 -0.91 -20.53
C GLU A 140 22.05 -1.79 -19.41
N PHE A 141 23.29 -1.50 -19.04
CA PHE A 141 23.93 -1.96 -17.82
C PHE A 141 23.94 -0.82 -16.79
N LYS A 142 23.63 -1.13 -15.53
CA LYS A 142 23.59 -0.16 -14.42
C LYS A 142 24.29 -0.70 -13.18
N ILE A 143 25.12 0.14 -12.56
CA ILE A 143 25.81 -0.14 -11.29
C ILE A 143 25.99 1.16 -10.49
N SER A 144 25.91 1.07 -9.17
CA SER A 144 26.04 2.21 -8.26
C SER A 144 26.81 1.83 -6.98
N HIS A 145 27.21 2.82 -6.18
CA HIS A 145 27.82 2.61 -4.86
C HIS A 145 29.10 1.75 -4.87
N GLN A 146 29.88 1.85 -5.95
CA GLN A 146 31.19 1.24 -6.10
C GLN A 146 32.28 2.32 -6.19
N GLU A 147 33.38 2.16 -5.46
CA GLU A 147 34.45 3.15 -5.41
C GLU A 147 35.07 3.45 -6.79
N MET A 148 35.18 2.42 -7.64
CA MET A 148 35.76 2.52 -8.99
C MET A 148 34.91 3.34 -9.98
N ILE A 149 33.64 3.67 -9.65
CA ILE A 149 32.83 4.61 -10.45
C ILE A 149 33.51 5.99 -10.53
N LYS A 150 34.29 6.38 -9.52
CA LYS A 150 35.03 7.66 -9.49
C LYS A 150 36.07 7.82 -10.60
N GLY A 151 36.53 6.73 -11.22
CA GLY A 151 37.43 6.79 -12.37
C GLY A 151 36.73 7.13 -13.70
N VAL A 152 35.40 7.11 -13.72
CA VAL A 152 34.57 7.25 -14.92
C VAL A 152 33.99 8.67 -15.03
N ARG A 153 33.99 9.26 -16.23
CA ARG A 153 33.49 10.63 -16.48
C ARG A 153 32.14 10.65 -17.16
N ILE A 154 31.32 11.64 -16.81
CA ILE A 154 30.06 11.95 -17.49
C ILE A 154 30.35 12.20 -18.99
N GLY A 155 29.70 11.44 -19.88
CA GLY A 155 29.90 11.49 -21.33
C GLY A 155 31.30 11.04 -21.80
N GLY A 156 32.14 10.51 -20.92
CA GLY A 156 33.56 10.20 -21.14
C GLY A 156 34.49 11.43 -21.11
N MET A 157 33.93 12.63 -21.12
CA MET A 157 34.66 13.91 -21.29
C MET A 157 34.55 14.84 -20.08
N GLY A 158 33.43 14.80 -19.38
CA GLY A 158 33.07 15.75 -18.32
C GLY A 158 33.75 15.47 -16.97
N LYS A 159 33.03 15.82 -15.90
CA LYS A 159 33.44 15.57 -14.51
C LYS A 159 33.45 14.06 -14.24
N THR A 160 34.32 13.61 -13.34
CA THR A 160 34.25 12.26 -12.78
C THR A 160 32.96 12.08 -11.98
N LEU A 161 32.37 10.90 -12.07
CA LEU A 161 31.26 10.48 -11.22
C LEU A 161 31.72 10.39 -9.75
N SER A 162 30.77 10.39 -8.82
CA SER A 162 30.99 10.18 -7.39
C SER A 162 30.60 8.75 -6.97
N PHE A 163 30.88 8.39 -5.73
CA PHE A 163 30.47 7.11 -5.14
C PHE A 163 28.95 6.88 -5.20
N LEU A 164 28.16 7.95 -5.06
CA LEU A 164 26.69 7.89 -4.98
C LEU A 164 26.02 7.89 -6.37
N ASP A 165 26.76 8.19 -7.42
CA ASP A 165 26.19 8.25 -8.77
C ASP A 165 25.96 6.85 -9.35
N THR A 166 24.96 6.74 -10.22
CA THR A 166 24.68 5.50 -10.95
C THR A 166 25.34 5.57 -12.32
N LEU A 167 26.32 4.69 -12.55
CA LEU A 167 26.89 4.48 -13.87
C LEU A 167 25.87 3.74 -14.75
N THR A 168 25.52 4.32 -15.89
CA THR A 168 24.65 3.71 -16.91
C THR A 168 25.43 3.59 -18.22
N ILE A 169 25.40 2.41 -18.84
CA ILE A 169 26.07 2.14 -20.12
C ILE A 169 25.08 1.45 -21.06
N PRO A 170 24.80 2.01 -22.25
CA PRO A 170 23.93 1.37 -23.23
C PRO A 170 24.55 0.07 -23.77
N ILE A 171 23.69 -0.90 -24.04
CA ILE A 171 24.02 -2.18 -24.70
C ILE A 171 23.32 -2.18 -26.06
N ILE A 172 24.09 -2.29 -27.14
CA ILE A 172 23.59 -2.48 -28.51
C ILE A 172 23.77 -3.94 -28.97
N GLU A 173 22.92 -4.39 -29.89
CA GLU A 173 23.08 -5.71 -30.51
C GLU A 173 24.24 -5.72 -31.50
N ASN A 174 24.89 -6.88 -31.64
CA ASN A 174 26.01 -7.06 -32.56
C ASN A 174 25.55 -7.40 -33.98
N THR A 175 26.27 -6.89 -34.98
CA THR A 175 26.10 -7.22 -36.41
C THR A 175 27.16 -8.22 -36.88
N PRO A 176 26.97 -8.92 -38.02
CA PRO A 176 27.99 -9.80 -38.59
C PRO A 176 29.26 -9.05 -39.02
N ASP A 177 29.09 -7.86 -39.59
CA ASP A 177 30.17 -6.97 -40.01
C ASP A 177 30.27 -5.76 -39.05
N GLU A 178 31.48 -5.43 -38.60
CA GLU A 178 31.70 -4.38 -37.58
C GLU A 178 31.31 -2.99 -38.07
N GLU A 179 31.46 -2.70 -39.37
CA GLU A 179 31.18 -1.37 -39.93
C GLU A 179 29.69 -0.99 -39.82
N ASP A 180 28.78 -1.98 -39.82
CA ASP A 180 27.33 -1.80 -39.68
C ASP A 180 26.91 -1.34 -38.27
N LEU A 181 27.78 -1.46 -37.26
CA LEU A 181 27.55 -0.94 -35.91
C LEU A 181 27.58 0.59 -35.83
N THR A 182 28.05 1.29 -36.87
CA THR A 182 28.28 2.73 -36.83
C THR A 182 27.02 3.52 -36.51
N ASP A 183 25.90 3.18 -37.15
CA ASP A 183 24.64 3.91 -37.00
C ASP A 183 23.96 3.61 -35.65
N SER A 184 23.97 2.35 -35.20
CA SER A 184 23.42 1.96 -33.89
C SER A 184 24.25 2.50 -32.72
N MET A 185 25.58 2.59 -32.89
CA MET A 185 26.47 3.27 -31.96
C MET A 185 26.17 4.78 -31.91
N ALA A 186 25.92 5.42 -33.05
CA ALA A 186 25.56 6.84 -33.11
C ALA A 186 24.20 7.12 -32.44
N GLU A 187 23.17 6.30 -32.72
CA GLU A 187 21.86 6.41 -32.06
C GLU A 187 21.98 6.23 -30.55
N ALA A 188 22.77 5.25 -30.08
CA ALA A 188 23.05 5.07 -28.66
C ALA A 188 23.79 6.27 -28.05
N MET A 189 24.73 6.89 -28.78
CA MET A 189 25.40 8.12 -28.34
C MET A 189 24.46 9.32 -28.25
N GLU A 190 23.46 9.46 -29.13
CA GLU A 190 22.48 10.54 -29.06
C GLU A 190 21.47 10.32 -27.93
N ARG A 191 21.02 9.07 -27.75
CA ARG A 191 20.05 8.67 -26.71
C ARG A 191 20.63 8.70 -25.29
N TYR A 192 21.93 8.45 -25.14
CA TYR A 192 22.64 8.43 -23.85
C TYR A 192 23.81 9.43 -23.87
N PRO A 193 23.54 10.75 -23.76
CA PRO A 193 24.59 11.78 -23.83
C PRO A 193 25.64 11.64 -22.71
N ASP A 194 25.21 11.24 -21.52
CA ASP A 194 26.07 11.07 -20.34
C ASP A 194 26.85 9.73 -20.32
N ALA A 195 26.64 8.84 -21.30
CA ALA A 195 27.34 7.57 -21.34
C ALA A 195 28.85 7.76 -21.65
N PRO A 196 29.75 7.12 -20.89
CA PRO A 196 31.20 7.14 -21.13
C PRO A 196 31.68 6.13 -22.17
N ALA A 197 30.83 5.17 -22.50
CA ALA A 197 31.15 3.99 -23.29
C ALA A 197 29.86 3.37 -23.86
N ILE A 198 30.01 2.44 -24.80
CA ILE A 198 28.93 1.60 -25.35
C ILE A 198 29.38 0.13 -25.26
N LEU A 199 28.48 -0.74 -24.79
CA LEU A 199 28.65 -2.19 -24.83
C LEU A 199 27.99 -2.76 -26.08
N VAL A 200 28.66 -3.73 -26.72
CA VAL A 200 28.15 -4.46 -27.89
C VAL A 200 27.94 -5.92 -27.48
N ARG A 201 26.70 -6.42 -27.59
CA ARG A 201 26.31 -7.71 -27.01
C ARG A 201 27.13 -8.86 -27.61
N ARG A 202 27.69 -9.73 -26.74
CA ARG A 202 28.60 -10.84 -27.11
C ARG A 202 29.93 -10.43 -27.77
N HIS A 203 30.26 -9.14 -27.82
CA HIS A 203 31.42 -8.64 -28.54
C HIS A 203 32.38 -7.88 -27.61
N GLY A 204 31.95 -6.80 -26.95
CA GLY A 204 32.88 -6.03 -26.12
C GLY A 204 32.44 -4.62 -25.77
N LEU A 205 33.42 -3.75 -25.51
CA LEU A 205 33.27 -2.36 -25.08
C LEU A 205 33.91 -1.41 -26.08
N TYR A 206 33.29 -0.25 -26.31
CA TYR A 206 33.91 0.94 -26.89
C TYR A 206 33.88 2.07 -25.87
N VAL A 207 35.04 2.59 -25.45
CA VAL A 207 35.19 3.63 -24.41
C VAL A 207 36.13 4.73 -24.90
N TRP A 208 35.78 5.99 -24.64
CA TRP A 208 36.49 7.16 -25.14
C TRP A 208 36.81 8.17 -24.04
N GLY A 209 37.82 9.01 -24.27
CA GLY A 209 38.18 10.07 -23.34
C GLY A 209 38.88 11.25 -24.02
N PRO A 210 39.10 12.36 -23.29
CA PRO A 210 39.72 13.57 -23.83
C PRO A 210 41.19 13.36 -24.22
N THR A 211 41.84 12.37 -23.61
CA THR A 211 43.23 11.97 -23.84
C THR A 211 43.36 10.45 -23.65
N TRP A 212 44.43 9.85 -24.19
CA TRP A 212 44.65 8.39 -24.15
C TRP A 212 44.69 7.83 -22.72
N ASP A 213 45.30 8.57 -21.78
CA ASP A 213 45.44 8.14 -20.39
C ASP A 213 44.08 8.13 -19.68
N LYS A 214 43.22 9.11 -19.97
CA LYS A 214 41.85 9.16 -19.44
C LYS A 214 40.96 8.09 -20.08
N ALA A 215 41.08 7.84 -21.38
CA ALA A 215 40.40 6.72 -22.02
C ALA A 215 40.82 5.38 -21.37
N LYS A 216 42.12 5.18 -21.13
CA LYS A 216 42.67 4.00 -20.44
C LYS A 216 42.15 3.87 -19.01
N THR A 217 42.24 4.92 -18.18
CA THR A 217 41.73 4.88 -16.79
C THR A 217 40.25 4.49 -16.75
N GLN A 218 39.44 5.02 -17.67
CA GLN A 218 38.03 4.63 -17.75
C GLN A 218 37.86 3.18 -18.18
N ALA A 219 38.61 2.69 -19.17
CA ALA A 219 38.59 1.28 -19.55
C ALA A 219 38.91 0.36 -18.35
N GLU A 220 39.93 0.69 -17.56
CA GLU A 220 40.34 -0.08 -16.38
C GLU A 220 39.26 -0.08 -15.29
N CYS A 221 38.64 1.07 -15.03
CA CYS A 221 37.56 1.18 -14.06
C CYS A 221 36.28 0.47 -14.53
N LEU A 222 35.95 0.56 -15.82
CA LEU A 222 34.79 -0.11 -16.39
C LEU A 222 34.95 -1.63 -16.37
N ASP A 223 36.11 -2.14 -16.75
CA ASP A 223 36.35 -3.59 -16.74
C ASP A 223 36.29 -4.19 -15.33
N TYR A 224 36.85 -3.49 -14.34
CA TYR A 224 36.69 -3.86 -12.92
C TYR A 224 35.22 -3.87 -12.49
N LEU A 225 34.45 -2.85 -12.88
CA LEU A 225 33.02 -2.75 -12.54
C LEU A 225 32.20 -3.85 -13.23
N PHE A 226 32.59 -4.30 -14.42
CA PHE A 226 31.98 -5.45 -15.09
C PHE A 226 32.32 -6.77 -14.40
N GLU A 227 33.59 -6.99 -14.01
CA GLU A 227 33.99 -8.17 -13.25
C GLU A 227 33.22 -8.24 -11.92
N MET A 228 33.13 -7.12 -11.21
CA MET A 228 32.37 -6.99 -9.98
C MET A 228 30.89 -7.29 -10.22
N ALA A 229 30.27 -6.71 -11.25
CA ALA A 229 28.87 -6.94 -11.59
C ALA A 229 28.56 -8.42 -11.88
N VAL A 230 29.43 -9.10 -12.64
CA VAL A 230 29.31 -10.54 -12.91
C VAL A 230 29.35 -11.33 -11.60
N LYS A 231 30.33 -11.06 -10.73
CA LYS A 231 30.48 -11.75 -9.43
C LYS A 231 29.30 -11.46 -8.50
N MET A 232 28.82 -10.22 -8.44
CA MET A 232 27.64 -9.84 -7.66
C MET A 232 26.39 -10.59 -8.13
N LYS A 233 26.14 -10.62 -9.44
CA LYS A 233 24.97 -11.29 -10.01
C LYS A 233 24.99 -12.80 -9.77
N LEU A 234 26.16 -13.44 -9.91
CA LEU A 234 26.36 -14.87 -9.62
C LEU A 234 26.21 -15.20 -8.12
N ALA A 235 26.50 -14.24 -7.23
CA ALA A 235 26.28 -14.36 -5.79
C ALA A 235 24.85 -13.99 -5.34
N GLY A 236 23.93 -13.66 -6.27
CA GLY A 236 22.56 -13.27 -5.96
C GLY A 236 22.41 -11.82 -5.44
N MET A 237 23.42 -10.98 -5.61
CA MET A 237 23.39 -9.56 -5.23
C MET A 237 22.99 -8.67 -6.41
N ASP A 238 22.27 -7.58 -6.14
CA ASP A 238 21.95 -6.54 -7.12
C ASP A 238 23.14 -5.58 -7.32
N THR A 239 23.39 -5.15 -8.56
CA THR A 239 24.40 -4.13 -8.90
C THR A 239 23.92 -2.71 -8.58
N MET A 240 22.61 -2.54 -8.39
CA MET A 240 22.04 -1.34 -7.79
C MET A 240 22.00 -1.50 -6.27
N ALA A 241 22.55 -0.54 -5.53
CA ALA A 241 22.20 -0.43 -4.12
C ALA A 241 20.70 -0.10 -3.99
N PRO A 242 20.01 -0.59 -2.95
CA PRO A 242 18.66 -0.14 -2.64
C PRO A 242 18.60 1.38 -2.58
N GLN A 243 17.53 1.99 -3.10
CA GLN A 243 17.33 3.45 -3.11
C GLN A 243 17.02 4.04 -1.71
N THR A 244 17.64 3.51 -0.66
CA THR A 244 17.41 3.89 0.75
C THR A 244 18.28 5.05 1.21
N ASP A 245 19.23 5.51 0.38
CA ASP A 245 20.19 6.57 0.71
C ASP A 245 19.67 7.98 0.37
N GLY A 246 18.38 8.18 0.58
CA GLY A 246 17.77 9.50 0.68
C GLY A 246 18.40 10.29 1.82
N LYS A 247 19.27 11.25 1.48
CA LYS A 247 19.74 12.24 2.46
C LYS A 247 18.54 13.09 2.89
N ILE A 248 18.31 13.20 4.21
CA ILE A 248 17.18 14.00 4.74
C ILE A 248 17.30 15.44 4.23
N ASP A 249 16.33 15.83 3.42
CA ASP A 249 16.22 17.14 2.78
C ASP A 249 14.87 17.82 3.14
N GLY A 250 14.59 18.97 2.52
CA GLY A 250 13.33 19.68 2.75
C GLY A 250 12.09 18.90 2.33
N HIS A 251 12.17 18.11 1.25
CA HIS A 251 11.05 17.31 0.75
C HIS A 251 10.78 16.10 1.67
N SER A 252 11.83 15.41 2.11
CA SER A 252 11.79 14.34 3.11
C SER A 252 11.14 14.79 4.42
N ILE A 253 11.52 15.97 4.94
CA ILE A 253 10.90 16.55 6.13
C ILE A 253 9.42 16.88 5.88
N ALA A 254 9.08 17.43 4.71
CA ALA A 254 7.69 17.72 4.33
C ALA A 254 6.83 16.44 4.24
N ASN A 255 7.36 15.33 3.71
CA ASN A 255 6.68 14.04 3.65
C ASN A 255 6.27 13.56 5.05
N LEU A 256 7.20 13.60 6.03
CA LEU A 256 6.90 13.20 7.42
C LEU A 256 5.91 14.15 8.10
N ILE A 257 6.07 15.47 7.92
CA ILE A 257 5.13 16.46 8.50
C ILE A 257 3.72 16.24 7.94
N ILE A 258 3.57 16.03 6.64
CA ILE A 258 2.26 15.84 6.02
C ILE A 258 1.64 14.50 6.44
N LEU A 259 2.41 13.42 6.55
CA LEU A 259 1.93 12.17 7.15
C LEU A 259 1.36 12.40 8.57
N LEU A 260 2.06 13.13 9.43
CA LEU A 260 1.60 13.41 10.80
C LEU A 260 0.35 14.32 10.81
N VAL A 261 0.34 15.40 10.02
CA VAL A 261 -0.79 16.34 9.93
C VAL A 261 -2.05 15.67 9.37
N VAL A 262 -1.92 14.85 8.33
CA VAL A 262 -3.02 14.01 7.81
C VAL A 262 -3.62 13.17 8.91
N ASN A 263 -2.79 12.47 9.68
CA ASN A 263 -3.27 11.56 10.72
C ASN A 263 -3.92 12.30 11.90
N ILE A 264 -3.47 13.50 12.26
CA ILE A 264 -4.19 14.36 13.21
C ILE A 264 -5.64 14.61 12.75
N PHE A 265 -5.88 14.87 11.47
CA PHE A 265 -7.24 15.05 10.93
C PHE A 265 -8.02 13.74 10.78
N VAL A 266 -7.35 12.59 10.60
CA VAL A 266 -8.01 11.27 10.65
C VAL A 266 -8.54 10.99 12.06
N VAL A 267 -7.72 11.24 13.10
CA VAL A 267 -8.10 11.05 14.51
C VAL A 267 -9.12 12.10 14.98
N TYR A 268 -8.94 13.36 14.57
CA TYR A 268 -9.77 14.51 14.96
C TYR A 268 -10.39 15.18 13.73
N PRO A 269 -11.48 14.61 13.17
CA PRO A 269 -12.05 15.09 11.91
C PRO A 269 -12.64 16.51 12.03
N LEU A 270 -12.09 17.43 11.23
CA LEU A 270 -12.46 18.83 11.20
C LEU A 270 -13.73 19.04 10.36
N ARG A 271 -14.77 19.62 10.96
CA ARG A 271 -16.07 19.89 10.29
C ARG A 271 -16.22 21.36 9.93
N ILE A 272 -15.77 21.74 8.74
CA ILE A 272 -15.79 23.13 8.24
C ILE A 272 -17.19 23.47 7.68
N PRO A 273 -17.83 24.58 8.09
CA PRO A 273 -19.08 25.03 7.47
C PRO A 273 -18.82 25.52 6.04
N ILE A 274 -19.58 25.00 5.07
CA ILE A 274 -19.43 25.38 3.66
C ILE A 274 -20.06 26.77 3.43
N PRO A 275 -19.35 27.73 2.79
CA PRO A 275 -19.92 29.02 2.44
C PRO A 275 -21.21 28.87 1.60
N ARG A 276 -22.21 29.72 1.87
CA ARG A 276 -23.52 29.66 1.19
C ARG A 276 -23.41 29.81 -0.34
N LEU A 277 -22.41 30.56 -0.82
CA LEU A 277 -22.13 30.71 -2.25
C LEU A 277 -21.70 29.38 -2.89
N TYR A 278 -20.75 28.66 -2.29
CA TYR A 278 -20.32 27.35 -2.79
C TYR A 278 -21.45 26.32 -2.71
N THR A 279 -22.28 26.38 -1.65
CA THR A 279 -23.48 25.53 -1.53
C THR A 279 -24.47 25.79 -2.68
N ARG A 280 -24.67 27.05 -3.09
CA ARG A 280 -25.47 27.42 -4.27
C ARG A 280 -24.85 26.83 -5.55
N CYS A 281 -23.54 27.02 -5.77
CA CYS A 281 -22.85 26.49 -6.95
C CYS A 281 -22.92 24.96 -7.05
N VAL A 282 -22.60 24.23 -5.97
CA VAL A 282 -22.68 22.76 -5.94
C VAL A 282 -24.10 22.27 -6.20
N CYS A 283 -25.11 22.95 -5.67
CA CYS A 283 -26.49 22.58 -5.90
C CYS A 283 -26.97 22.90 -7.32
N TRP A 284 -26.55 24.03 -7.90
CA TRP A 284 -26.79 24.35 -9.30
C TRP A 284 -26.14 23.30 -10.23
N VAL A 285 -24.86 22.97 -10.01
CA VAL A 285 -24.16 21.88 -10.73
C VAL A 285 -24.85 20.54 -10.54
N SER A 286 -25.30 20.20 -9.32
CA SER A 286 -26.02 18.96 -9.03
C SER A 286 -27.37 18.87 -9.75
N SER A 287 -28.08 19.99 -9.92
CA SER A 287 -29.30 20.07 -10.72
C SER A 287 -29.02 20.00 -12.23
N VAL A 288 -27.98 20.67 -12.74
CA VAL A 288 -27.56 20.60 -14.14
C VAL A 288 -27.15 19.17 -14.52
N LEU A 289 -26.34 18.50 -13.67
CA LEU A 289 -25.90 17.12 -13.84
C LEU A 289 -26.97 16.08 -13.43
N ARG A 290 -28.18 16.50 -13.04
CA ARG A 290 -29.30 15.62 -12.63
C ARG A 290 -28.94 14.57 -11.56
N ILE A 291 -28.09 14.94 -10.60
CA ILE A 291 -27.60 14.04 -9.55
C ILE A 291 -28.65 13.88 -8.42
N SER A 292 -29.49 14.88 -8.17
CA SER A 292 -30.46 14.90 -7.06
C SER A 292 -31.89 15.23 -7.50
N ASP A 293 -32.87 14.54 -6.92
CA ASP A 293 -34.32 14.77 -7.10
C ASP A 293 -34.86 16.04 -6.42
N GLY A 294 -34.09 16.62 -5.49
CA GLY A 294 -34.57 17.69 -4.62
C GLY A 294 -34.06 19.07 -5.02
N ILE A 295 -34.90 20.09 -4.84
CA ILE A 295 -34.40 21.45 -4.60
C ILE A 295 -33.47 21.34 -3.39
N CYS A 296 -32.19 21.65 -3.59
CA CYS A 296 -31.24 21.69 -2.47
C CYS A 296 -31.77 22.61 -1.38
N ASP A 297 -31.92 22.07 -0.18
CA ASP A 297 -32.42 22.79 0.99
C ASP A 297 -31.38 23.82 1.47
N LEU A 298 -31.33 24.96 0.79
CA LEU A 298 -30.33 26.05 0.93
C LEU A 298 -30.28 26.66 2.34
N HIS A 299 -31.28 26.37 3.17
CA HIS A 299 -31.35 26.79 4.57
C HIS A 299 -30.59 25.87 5.52
N LYS A 300 -30.30 24.61 5.15
CA LYS A 300 -29.51 23.70 5.99
C LYS A 300 -28.00 23.92 5.78
N PRO A 301 -27.25 24.32 6.82
CA PRO A 301 -25.81 24.53 6.70
C PRO A 301 -25.09 23.19 6.47
N ARG A 302 -24.65 22.95 5.22
CA ARG A 302 -23.79 21.81 4.90
C ARG A 302 -22.40 22.04 5.50
N ARG A 303 -21.82 21.00 6.10
CA ARG A 303 -20.45 20.99 6.61
C ARG A 303 -19.63 20.00 5.78
N ALA A 304 -18.44 20.41 5.35
CA ALA A 304 -17.45 19.51 4.79
C ALA A 304 -16.70 18.85 5.95
N THR A 305 -16.55 17.53 5.92
CA THR A 305 -15.75 16.80 6.90
C THR A 305 -14.38 16.49 6.30
N PHE A 306 -13.35 17.08 6.89
CA PHE A 306 -11.97 16.71 6.64
C PHE A 306 -11.59 15.62 7.65
N GLY A 307 -11.31 14.41 7.18
CA GLY A 307 -11.15 13.23 8.03
C GLY A 307 -10.73 11.99 7.23
N LEU A 308 -11.10 10.79 7.70
CA LEU A 308 -10.63 9.48 7.22
C LEU A 308 -10.37 9.38 5.70
N VAL A 309 -11.31 9.78 4.85
CA VAL A 309 -11.14 9.70 3.38
C VAL A 309 -10.44 10.93 2.79
N SER A 310 -10.85 12.12 3.24
CA SER A 310 -10.48 13.39 2.60
C SER A 310 -9.10 13.91 3.00
N ALA A 311 -8.64 13.62 4.22
CA ALA A 311 -7.34 14.09 4.70
C ALA A 311 -6.16 13.39 4.01
N PRO A 312 -6.08 12.04 3.91
CA PRO A 312 -4.98 11.38 3.21
C PRO A 312 -4.92 11.73 1.72
N LEU A 313 -6.08 11.79 1.06
CA LEU A 313 -6.17 12.16 -0.36
C LEU A 313 -5.60 13.57 -0.61
N ILE A 314 -5.96 14.54 0.23
CA ILE A 314 -5.40 15.89 0.12
C ILE A 314 -3.92 15.93 0.50
N GLY A 315 -3.47 15.10 1.46
CA GLY A 315 -2.04 14.94 1.76
C GLY A 315 -1.23 14.47 0.53
N VAL A 316 -1.67 13.41 -0.14
CA VAL A 316 -1.05 12.90 -1.39
C VAL A 316 -1.05 13.97 -2.48
N LEU A 317 -2.16 14.68 -2.68
CA LEU A 317 -2.25 15.75 -3.68
C LEU A 317 -1.31 16.93 -3.36
N VAL A 318 -1.14 17.29 -2.09
CA VAL A 318 -0.18 18.34 -1.67
C VAL A 318 1.26 17.89 -1.93
N LEU A 319 1.62 16.65 -1.62
CA LEU A 319 2.98 16.13 -1.85
C LEU A 319 3.33 16.00 -3.34
N LEU A 320 2.35 15.64 -4.18
CA LEU A 320 2.50 15.68 -5.64
C LEU A 320 2.68 17.11 -6.15
N ALA A 321 1.87 18.06 -5.64
CA ALA A 321 1.96 19.46 -6.03
C ALA A 321 3.28 20.11 -5.59
N SER A 322 3.85 19.72 -4.45
CA SER A 322 5.17 20.16 -3.98
C SER A 322 6.34 19.40 -4.60
N LYS A 323 6.08 18.39 -5.46
CA LYS A 323 7.06 17.46 -6.03
C LYS A 323 7.89 16.70 -4.97
N SER A 324 7.35 16.52 -3.76
CA SER A 324 8.00 15.76 -2.69
C SER A 324 7.78 14.24 -2.82
N ILE A 325 6.78 13.84 -3.62
CA ILE A 325 6.60 12.48 -4.14
C ILE A 325 6.34 12.56 -5.65
N ASP A 326 6.64 11.48 -6.37
CA ASP A 326 6.50 11.41 -7.82
C ASP A 326 5.39 10.43 -8.26
N GLY A 327 5.23 10.27 -9.59
CA GLY A 327 4.29 9.30 -10.15
C GLY A 327 4.68 7.84 -9.87
N GLY A 328 5.97 7.56 -9.68
CA GLY A 328 6.52 6.28 -9.22
C GLY A 328 6.01 5.89 -7.84
N THR A 329 6.21 6.73 -6.82
CA THR A 329 5.66 6.53 -5.45
C THR A 329 4.15 6.28 -5.48
N VAL A 330 3.38 7.03 -6.28
CA VAL A 330 1.93 6.83 -6.41
C VAL A 330 1.59 5.48 -7.05
N LYS A 331 2.28 5.11 -8.13
CA LYS A 331 2.09 3.81 -8.78
C LYS A 331 2.43 2.68 -7.81
N LYS A 332 3.54 2.77 -7.08
CA LYS A 332 3.98 1.77 -6.10
C LYS A 332 3.00 1.64 -4.94
N GLY A 333 2.48 2.74 -4.39
CA GLY A 333 1.47 2.71 -3.33
C GLY A 333 0.09 2.19 -3.72
N ILE A 334 -0.19 1.98 -5.02
CA ILE A 334 -1.45 1.41 -5.53
C ILE A 334 -1.24 0.00 -6.08
N VAL A 335 -0.30 -0.15 -7.02
CA VAL A 335 -0.03 -1.39 -7.76
C VAL A 335 0.97 -2.28 -7.00
N GLY A 336 1.94 -1.69 -6.31
CA GLY A 336 3.06 -2.43 -5.73
C GLY A 336 4.16 -2.77 -6.73
N ASP A 337 5.17 -3.47 -6.23
CA ASP A 337 6.27 -4.01 -7.03
C ASP A 337 5.93 -5.43 -7.56
N PRO A 338 6.47 -5.87 -8.71
CA PRO A 338 6.12 -7.16 -9.32
C PRO A 338 6.35 -8.36 -8.40
N ASP A 339 7.47 -8.34 -7.68
CA ASP A 339 7.94 -9.39 -6.77
C ASP A 339 7.72 -9.04 -5.29
N GLY A 340 6.97 -7.96 -5.01
CA GLY A 340 6.79 -7.40 -3.67
C GLY A 340 5.33 -7.24 -3.25
N LEU A 341 5.12 -6.38 -2.24
CA LEU A 341 3.81 -6.06 -1.68
C LEU A 341 2.88 -5.43 -2.74
N LYS A 342 1.67 -5.99 -2.91
CA LYS A 342 0.65 -5.52 -3.86
C LYS A 342 -0.58 -4.96 -3.13
N PRO A 343 -0.68 -3.62 -2.92
CA PRO A 343 -1.77 -3.02 -2.14
C PRO A 343 -3.16 -3.30 -2.71
N TYR A 344 -3.32 -3.36 -4.04
CA TYR A 344 -4.61 -3.64 -4.67
C TYR A 344 -5.13 -5.06 -4.37
N ASP A 345 -4.26 -6.07 -4.32
CA ASP A 345 -4.65 -7.45 -3.96
C ASP A 345 -5.16 -7.53 -2.52
N ILE A 346 -4.49 -6.81 -1.61
CA ILE A 346 -4.87 -6.69 -0.19
C ILE A 346 -6.25 -6.03 -0.06
N MET A 347 -6.47 -4.92 -0.79
CA MET A 347 -7.75 -4.20 -0.79
C MET A 347 -8.89 -5.02 -1.38
N LEU A 348 -8.63 -5.76 -2.46
CA LEU A 348 -9.62 -6.60 -3.15
C LEU A 348 -10.03 -7.80 -2.27
N LEU A 349 -9.05 -8.47 -1.66
CA LEU A 349 -9.31 -9.54 -0.69
C LEU A 349 -10.15 -9.02 0.49
N PHE A 350 -9.77 -7.89 1.07
CA PHE A 350 -10.47 -7.29 2.22
C PHE A 350 -11.94 -6.97 1.89
N ILE A 351 -12.22 -6.29 0.77
CA ILE A 351 -13.60 -5.91 0.44
C ILE A 351 -14.47 -7.12 0.05
N CYS A 352 -13.90 -8.12 -0.63
CA CYS A 352 -14.60 -9.36 -0.98
C CYS A 352 -14.94 -10.19 0.27
N LEU A 353 -14.01 -10.34 1.21
CA LEU A 353 -14.25 -11.07 2.45
C LEU A 353 -15.23 -10.33 3.37
N ALA A 354 -15.10 -9.00 3.49
CA ALA A 354 -16.04 -8.16 4.23
C ALA A 354 -17.46 -8.27 3.64
N TYR A 355 -17.62 -8.36 2.32
CA TYR A 355 -18.92 -8.61 1.69
C TYR A 355 -19.52 -9.95 2.12
N ILE A 356 -18.74 -11.03 2.07
CA ILE A 356 -19.23 -12.37 2.47
C ILE A 356 -19.61 -12.38 3.95
N ALA A 357 -18.81 -11.78 4.83
CA ALA A 357 -19.06 -11.72 6.27
C ALA A 357 -20.31 -10.89 6.61
N ILE A 358 -20.48 -9.71 6.01
CA ILE A 358 -21.64 -8.83 6.23
C ILE A 358 -22.91 -9.43 5.60
N SER A 359 -22.81 -10.08 4.44
CA SER A 359 -23.94 -10.80 3.83
C SER A 359 -24.40 -11.97 4.70
N LEU A 360 -23.45 -12.74 5.26
CA LEU A 360 -23.77 -13.82 6.20
C LEU A 360 -24.43 -13.28 7.47
N ASP A 361 -23.99 -12.14 8.00
CA ASP A 361 -24.66 -11.46 9.13
C ASP A 361 -26.07 -10.95 8.76
N ALA A 362 -26.27 -10.44 7.54
CA ALA A 362 -27.56 -9.98 7.05
C ALA A 362 -28.64 -11.07 7.02
N THR A 363 -28.27 -12.36 6.92
CA THR A 363 -29.20 -13.49 7.05
C THR A 363 -29.80 -13.64 8.45
N GLY A 364 -29.22 -12.97 9.46
CA GLY A 364 -29.59 -13.09 10.87
C GLY A 364 -28.89 -14.23 11.62
N LEU A 365 -27.94 -14.94 10.99
CA LEU A 365 -27.23 -16.07 11.61
C LEU A 365 -26.58 -15.70 12.95
N LEU A 366 -25.86 -14.57 13.02
CA LEU A 366 -25.19 -14.13 14.25
C LEU A 366 -26.21 -13.85 15.37
N ARG A 367 -27.35 -13.24 15.03
CA ARG A 367 -28.45 -12.94 15.98
C ARG A 367 -29.11 -14.22 16.48
N TYR A 368 -29.44 -15.15 15.59
CA TYR A 368 -29.97 -16.47 15.94
C TYR A 368 -29.05 -17.22 16.92
N LEU A 369 -27.74 -17.21 16.68
CA LEU A 369 -26.77 -17.86 17.55
C LEU A 369 -26.65 -17.14 18.91
N ALA A 370 -26.64 -15.81 18.93
CA ALA A 370 -26.63 -15.03 20.16
C ALA A 370 -27.88 -15.30 21.04
N PHE A 371 -29.08 -15.35 20.45
CA PHE A 371 -30.30 -15.77 21.16
C PHE A 371 -30.19 -17.20 21.69
N LYS A 372 -29.66 -18.13 20.89
CA LYS A 372 -29.46 -19.54 21.30
C LYS A 372 -28.46 -19.67 22.46
N ILE A 373 -27.47 -18.79 22.55
CA ILE A 373 -26.55 -18.71 23.70
C ILE A 373 -27.26 -18.12 24.92
N SER A 374 -28.08 -17.09 24.74
CA SER A 374 -28.92 -16.54 25.82
C SER A 374 -29.82 -17.61 26.44
N GLN A 375 -30.53 -18.39 25.61
CA GLN A 375 -31.39 -19.48 26.06
C GLN A 375 -30.61 -20.63 26.72
N LYS A 376 -29.42 -20.98 26.20
CA LYS A 376 -28.57 -22.04 26.77
C LYS A 376 -27.82 -21.63 28.04
N GLY A 377 -27.61 -20.34 28.28
CA GLY A 377 -26.92 -19.83 29.47
C GLY A 377 -27.68 -20.09 30.77
N GLY A 378 -29.01 -20.26 30.67
CA GLY A 378 -29.92 -20.34 31.80
C GLY A 378 -29.92 -19.04 32.62
N PRO A 379 -30.39 -19.07 33.88
CA PRO A 379 -30.61 -17.87 34.66
C PRO A 379 -29.32 -17.28 35.26
N SER A 380 -28.12 -17.75 34.89
CA SER A 380 -26.85 -17.34 35.53
C SER A 380 -26.08 -16.32 34.70
N GLY A 381 -26.03 -15.07 35.17
CA GLY A 381 -25.38 -13.98 34.44
C GLY A 381 -23.89 -14.20 34.21
N ARG A 382 -23.16 -14.83 35.14
CA ARG A 382 -21.75 -15.20 34.94
C ARG A 382 -21.54 -16.26 33.86
N LYS A 383 -22.40 -17.28 33.78
CA LYS A 383 -22.33 -18.29 32.71
C LYS A 383 -22.64 -17.66 31.36
N LEU A 384 -23.62 -16.76 31.30
CA LEU A 384 -24.01 -16.08 30.07
C LEU A 384 -22.93 -15.07 29.61
N TYR A 385 -22.29 -14.36 30.53
CA TYR A 385 -21.14 -13.50 30.24
C TYR A 385 -19.97 -14.29 29.64
N ALA A 386 -19.63 -15.44 30.23
CA ALA A 386 -18.64 -16.37 29.67
C ALA A 386 -19.04 -16.89 28.29
N GLY A 387 -20.32 -17.27 28.11
CA GLY A 387 -20.87 -17.75 26.85
C GLY A 387 -20.78 -16.73 25.72
N PHE A 388 -21.16 -15.47 25.97
CA PHE A 388 -21.02 -14.41 24.97
C PHE A 388 -19.54 -14.06 24.70
N PHE A 389 -18.68 -14.01 25.71
CA PHE A 389 -17.25 -13.75 25.49
C PHE A 389 -16.62 -14.81 24.59
N GLY A 390 -16.84 -16.10 24.89
CA GLY A 390 -16.35 -17.21 24.07
C GLY A 390 -16.95 -17.23 22.65
N PHE A 391 -18.23 -16.91 22.51
CA PHE A 391 -18.89 -16.77 21.21
C PHE A 391 -18.28 -15.66 20.36
N PHE A 392 -18.13 -14.45 20.91
CA PHE A 392 -17.51 -13.35 20.18
C PHE A 392 -16.04 -13.62 19.86
N PHE A 393 -15.29 -14.30 20.74
CA PHE A 393 -13.93 -14.76 20.43
C PHE A 393 -13.88 -15.69 19.21
N ILE A 394 -14.70 -16.75 19.21
CA ILE A 394 -14.72 -17.73 18.11
C ILE A 394 -15.16 -17.08 16.80
N PHE A 395 -16.24 -16.28 16.83
CA PHE A 395 -16.74 -15.64 15.62
C PHE A 395 -15.78 -14.58 15.09
N ALA A 396 -15.10 -13.80 15.94
CA ALA A 396 -14.17 -12.75 15.49
C ALA A 396 -12.87 -13.34 14.93
N SER A 397 -12.42 -14.48 15.49
CA SER A 397 -11.30 -15.26 14.97
C SER A 397 -11.57 -15.85 13.58
N LEU A 398 -12.83 -15.89 13.13
CA LEU A 398 -13.23 -16.40 11.81
C LEU A 398 -13.65 -15.26 10.87
N MET A 399 -14.73 -14.55 11.21
CA MET A 399 -15.39 -13.54 10.37
C MET A 399 -14.79 -12.13 10.46
N GLY A 400 -13.81 -11.93 11.35
CA GLY A 400 -13.24 -10.62 11.64
C GLY A 400 -14.05 -9.78 12.65
N ASN A 401 -13.48 -8.65 13.05
CA ASN A 401 -14.04 -7.79 14.08
C ASN A 401 -15.27 -6.97 13.61
N ASP A 402 -15.24 -6.42 12.39
CA ASP A 402 -16.26 -5.47 11.89
C ASP A 402 -17.70 -6.02 11.94
N ALA A 403 -17.93 -7.25 11.47
CA ALA A 403 -19.26 -7.87 11.45
C ALA A 403 -19.85 -8.02 12.87
N ILE A 404 -19.01 -8.38 13.83
CA ILE A 404 -19.41 -8.59 15.23
C ILE A 404 -19.60 -7.27 15.97
N ILE A 405 -18.81 -6.25 15.64
CA ILE A 405 -19.01 -4.89 16.15
C ILE A 405 -20.33 -4.32 15.64
N LEU A 406 -20.73 -4.57 14.39
CA LEU A 406 -21.99 -4.05 13.85
C LEU A 406 -23.23 -4.78 14.40
N SER A 407 -23.24 -6.11 14.48
CA SER A 407 -24.45 -6.86 14.89
C SER A 407 -24.40 -7.44 16.31
N GLY A 408 -23.23 -7.78 16.82
CA GLY A 408 -23.05 -8.22 18.21
C GLY A 408 -23.32 -7.10 19.21
N THR A 409 -22.82 -5.88 18.97
CA THR A 409 -23.10 -4.70 19.81
C THR A 409 -24.60 -4.38 19.80
N GLY A 410 -25.25 -4.39 18.64
CA GLY A 410 -26.71 -4.15 18.53
C GLY A 410 -27.54 -5.17 19.32
N PHE A 411 -27.18 -6.45 19.24
CA PHE A 411 -27.79 -7.51 20.05
C PHE A 411 -27.54 -7.29 21.55
N LEU A 412 -26.31 -6.97 21.97
CA LEU A 412 -25.99 -6.79 23.38
C LEU A 412 -26.74 -5.61 24.01
N VAL A 413 -26.92 -4.51 23.27
CA VAL A 413 -27.70 -3.36 23.75
C VAL A 413 -29.18 -3.72 23.92
N TYR A 414 -29.75 -4.50 23.00
CA TYR A 414 -31.09 -5.07 23.16
C TYR A 414 -31.17 -5.99 24.39
N PHE A 415 -30.25 -6.94 24.50
CA PHE A 415 -30.16 -7.90 25.60
C PHE A 415 -30.08 -7.21 26.98
N THR A 416 -29.23 -6.18 27.11
CA THR A 416 -29.08 -5.42 28.37
C THR A 416 -30.30 -4.56 28.68
N LYS A 417 -30.96 -3.99 27.65
CA LYS A 417 -32.15 -3.17 27.81
C LYS A 417 -33.35 -4.00 28.29
N VAL A 418 -33.53 -5.20 27.73
CA VAL A 418 -34.61 -6.14 28.14
C VAL A 418 -34.40 -6.61 29.59
N ASN A 419 -33.16 -6.90 29.99
CA ASN A 419 -32.85 -7.41 31.33
C ASN A 419 -32.56 -6.32 32.39
N GLY A 420 -32.65 -5.04 32.04
CA GLY A 420 -32.36 -3.93 32.98
C GLY A 420 -30.91 -3.86 33.49
N VAL A 421 -29.94 -4.42 32.77
CA VAL A 421 -28.51 -4.51 33.18
C VAL A 421 -27.70 -3.36 32.56
N ASP A 422 -26.65 -2.87 33.23
CA ASP A 422 -25.74 -1.87 32.64
C ASP A 422 -25.06 -2.46 31.37
N PRO A 423 -25.24 -1.86 30.18
CA PRO A 423 -24.61 -2.33 28.95
C PRO A 423 -23.09 -2.33 28.97
N LYS A 424 -22.43 -1.53 29.82
CA LYS A 424 -20.98 -1.32 29.78
C LYS A 424 -20.19 -2.62 29.86
N ALA A 425 -20.49 -3.48 30.83
CA ALA A 425 -19.73 -4.72 31.06
C ALA A 425 -19.72 -5.65 29.84
N TRP A 426 -20.86 -5.75 29.16
CA TRP A 426 -21.08 -6.62 28.02
C TRP A 426 -20.51 -6.04 26.73
N VAL A 427 -20.75 -4.76 26.49
CA VAL A 427 -20.38 -4.13 25.23
C VAL A 427 -18.88 -3.79 25.17
N PHE A 428 -18.25 -3.41 26.29
CA PHE A 428 -16.78 -3.25 26.34
C PHE A 428 -16.05 -4.59 26.27
N SER A 429 -16.58 -5.67 26.85
CA SER A 429 -15.93 -6.99 26.74
C SER A 429 -16.04 -7.56 25.33
N GLN A 430 -17.17 -7.38 24.66
CA GLN A 430 -17.34 -7.68 23.23
C GLN A 430 -16.40 -6.84 22.35
N PHE A 431 -16.24 -5.53 22.64
CA PHE A 431 -15.26 -4.69 21.94
C PHE A 431 -13.82 -5.19 22.11
N ALA A 432 -13.41 -5.49 23.35
CA ALA A 432 -12.06 -5.97 23.64
C ALA A 432 -11.78 -7.33 22.99
N VAL A 433 -12.69 -8.31 23.16
CA VAL A 433 -12.48 -9.67 22.64
C VAL A 433 -12.51 -9.71 21.11
N ALA A 434 -13.35 -8.92 20.44
CA ALA A 434 -13.42 -8.90 18.98
C ALA A 434 -12.10 -8.43 18.34
N ASN A 435 -11.44 -7.43 18.93
CA ASN A 435 -10.16 -6.92 18.46
C ASN A 435 -8.96 -7.78 18.88
N ILE A 436 -9.02 -8.48 20.02
CA ILE A 436 -8.00 -9.48 20.39
C ILE A 436 -8.08 -10.67 19.42
N ALA A 437 -9.28 -11.24 19.27
CA ALA A 437 -9.54 -12.42 18.44
C ALA A 437 -9.21 -12.21 16.95
N SER A 438 -9.34 -10.99 16.43
CA SER A 438 -9.03 -10.67 15.03
C SER A 438 -7.54 -10.81 14.67
N ALA A 439 -6.64 -11.03 15.64
CA ALA A 439 -5.25 -11.39 15.38
C ALA A 439 -5.09 -12.83 14.85
N THR A 440 -6.04 -13.73 15.14
CA THR A 440 -5.89 -15.19 15.00
C THR A 440 -5.65 -15.65 13.55
N LEU A 441 -6.46 -15.18 12.60
CA LEU A 441 -6.34 -15.54 11.18
C LEU A 441 -6.02 -14.31 10.34
N VAL A 442 -5.29 -14.51 9.24
CA VAL A 442 -4.95 -13.45 8.28
C VAL A 442 -6.19 -12.78 7.71
N SER A 443 -7.24 -13.55 7.48
CA SER A 443 -8.54 -13.13 6.98
C SER A 443 -9.32 -12.22 7.94
N SER A 444 -9.07 -12.31 9.25
CA SER A 444 -9.88 -11.64 10.27
C SER A 444 -9.60 -10.13 10.41
N ASN A 445 -8.47 -9.64 9.93
CA ASN A 445 -8.13 -8.22 9.94
C ASN A 445 -7.13 -7.88 8.83
N ILE A 446 -7.35 -6.75 8.16
CA ILE A 446 -6.49 -6.23 7.08
C ILE A 446 -5.05 -5.98 7.55
N THR A 447 -4.83 -5.68 8.84
CA THR A 447 -3.47 -5.54 9.41
C THR A 447 -2.64 -6.82 9.27
N ASN A 448 -3.27 -7.98 9.45
CA ASN A 448 -2.59 -9.28 9.41
C ASN A 448 -2.17 -9.59 7.97
N LEU A 449 -3.06 -9.28 7.03
CA LEU A 449 -2.85 -9.44 5.61
C LEU A 449 -1.67 -8.61 5.10
N VAL A 450 -1.57 -7.34 5.50
CA VAL A 450 -0.41 -6.48 5.21
C VAL A 450 0.88 -7.14 5.67
N ILE A 451 0.94 -7.67 6.89
CA ILE A 451 2.14 -8.34 7.43
C ILE A 451 2.49 -9.59 6.61
N THR A 452 1.52 -10.47 6.34
CA THR A 452 1.80 -11.69 5.56
C THR A 452 2.27 -11.40 4.15
N SER A 453 1.71 -10.37 3.50
CA SER A 453 2.11 -9.98 2.15
C SER A 453 3.46 -9.23 2.12
N SER A 454 3.81 -8.48 3.18
CA SER A 454 5.11 -7.82 3.32
C SER A 454 6.27 -8.81 3.47
N PHE A 455 6.08 -9.85 4.30
CA PHE A 455 7.14 -10.81 4.62
C PHE A 455 7.03 -12.15 3.88
N GLY A 456 6.11 -12.29 2.93
CA GLY A 456 5.88 -13.53 2.17
C GLY A 456 5.46 -14.73 3.04
N ILE A 457 4.81 -14.49 4.18
CA ILE A 457 4.49 -15.52 5.17
C ILE A 457 3.16 -16.22 4.79
N SER A 458 3.17 -17.55 4.73
CA SER A 458 1.94 -18.33 4.47
C SER A 458 0.89 -18.10 5.56
N PHE A 459 -0.39 -18.14 5.18
CA PHE A 459 -1.49 -17.86 6.11
C PHE A 459 -1.55 -18.87 7.26
N LEU A 460 -1.16 -20.12 7.00
CA LEU A 460 -1.07 -21.16 8.00
C LEU A 460 0.10 -20.92 8.96
N THR A 461 1.28 -20.54 8.45
CA THR A 461 2.46 -20.19 9.27
C THR A 461 2.15 -19.02 10.19
N TYR A 462 1.56 -17.94 9.65
CA TYR A 462 1.14 -16.79 10.44
C TYR A 462 0.20 -17.19 11.58
N SER A 463 -0.85 -17.96 11.26
CA SER A 463 -1.88 -18.33 12.23
C SER A 463 -1.31 -19.23 13.33
N ALA A 464 -0.37 -20.12 12.99
CA ALA A 464 0.30 -21.00 13.95
C ALA A 464 1.11 -20.23 15.00
N TRP A 465 1.78 -19.13 14.63
CA TRP A 465 2.56 -18.29 15.54
C TRP A 465 1.72 -17.32 16.39
N VAL A 466 0.52 -16.94 15.93
CA VAL A 466 -0.29 -15.90 16.58
C VAL A 466 -1.46 -16.47 17.40
N ILE A 467 -1.90 -17.71 17.12
CA ILE A 467 -3.06 -18.32 17.80
C ILE A 467 -2.86 -18.50 19.31
N LEU A 468 -1.71 -19.03 19.76
CA LEU A 468 -1.47 -19.30 21.18
C LEU A 468 -1.33 -18.00 22.02
N PRO A 469 -0.55 -16.97 21.59
CA PRO A 469 -0.57 -15.66 22.23
C PRO A 469 -1.98 -15.04 22.26
N THR A 470 -2.75 -15.16 21.18
CA THR A 470 -4.09 -14.58 21.08
C THR A 470 -5.09 -15.24 22.02
N VAL A 471 -5.10 -16.58 22.09
CA VAL A 471 -5.95 -17.35 23.03
C VAL A 471 -5.57 -17.04 24.48
N ALA A 472 -4.28 -17.03 24.83
CA ALA A 472 -3.82 -16.68 26.16
C ALA A 472 -4.19 -15.23 26.55
N THR A 473 -4.05 -14.29 25.60
CA THR A 473 -4.45 -12.89 25.74
C THR A 473 -5.96 -12.76 25.98
N ALA A 474 -6.79 -13.52 25.27
CA ALA A 474 -8.24 -13.51 25.42
C ALA A 474 -8.68 -14.11 26.76
N ILE A 475 -8.05 -15.21 27.22
CA ILE A 475 -8.28 -15.79 28.54
C ILE A 475 -7.90 -14.80 29.64
N ALA A 476 -6.74 -14.14 29.53
CA ALA A 476 -6.31 -13.13 30.49
C ALA A 476 -7.26 -11.92 30.52
N ALA A 477 -7.70 -11.44 29.36
CA ALA A 477 -8.69 -10.38 29.24
C ALA A 477 -10.02 -10.77 29.89
N TYR A 478 -10.54 -11.97 29.62
CA TYR A 478 -11.75 -12.51 30.24
C TYR A 478 -11.64 -12.59 31.76
N MET A 479 -10.56 -13.16 32.27
CA MET A 479 -10.32 -13.32 33.71
C MET A 479 -10.22 -11.96 34.40
N PHE A 480 -9.51 -11.00 33.79
CA PHE A 480 -9.40 -9.65 34.31
C PHE A 480 -10.75 -8.92 34.33
N LEU A 481 -11.49 -8.97 33.22
CA LEU A 481 -12.78 -8.31 33.07
C LEU A 481 -13.84 -8.89 34.02
N SER A 482 -13.95 -10.22 34.11
CA SER A 482 -14.97 -10.90 34.92
C SER A 482 -14.66 -10.89 36.42
N LEU A 483 -13.40 -10.99 36.84
CA LEU A 483 -13.03 -11.12 38.26
C LEU A 483 -12.67 -9.79 38.93
N PHE A 484 -12.19 -8.79 38.17
CA PHE A 484 -11.68 -7.54 38.74
C PHE A 484 -12.44 -6.30 38.25
N GLN A 485 -12.65 -6.12 36.94
CA GLN A 485 -13.21 -4.88 36.41
C GLN A 485 -14.74 -4.81 36.52
N TYR A 486 -15.45 -5.81 36.00
CA TYR A 486 -16.93 -5.85 35.92
C TYR A 486 -17.55 -6.86 36.90
N ARG A 487 -16.80 -7.35 37.90
CA ARG A 487 -17.28 -8.34 38.88
C ARG A 487 -18.59 -7.96 39.60
N LYS A 488 -18.84 -6.66 39.76
CA LYS A 488 -20.07 -6.12 40.39
C LYS A 488 -21.17 -5.78 39.37
N ASP A 489 -20.79 -5.55 38.12
CA ASP A 489 -21.69 -5.11 37.04
C ASP A 489 -22.28 -6.30 36.26
N ILE A 490 -21.67 -7.49 36.39
CA ILE A 490 -22.22 -8.76 35.92
C ILE A 490 -23.17 -9.31 37.02
N PRO A 491 -24.50 -9.34 36.78
CA PRO A 491 -25.45 -9.82 37.78
C PRO A 491 -25.33 -11.33 38.00
N GLU A 492 -25.69 -11.81 39.20
CA GLU A 492 -25.62 -13.24 39.53
C GLU A 492 -26.75 -14.03 38.87
N ARG A 493 -27.95 -13.43 38.79
CA ARG A 493 -29.09 -13.93 38.02
C ARG A 493 -29.54 -12.95 36.94
N ILE A 494 -30.03 -13.49 35.84
CA ILE A 494 -30.66 -12.78 34.71
C ILE A 494 -31.94 -13.53 34.37
N GLU A 495 -32.99 -12.81 33.96
CA GLU A 495 -34.25 -13.42 33.52
C GLU A 495 -34.07 -14.06 32.13
N GLU A 496 -34.75 -15.19 31.91
CA GLU A 496 -34.64 -15.89 30.62
C GLU A 496 -35.47 -15.16 29.56
N ILE A 497 -34.82 -14.78 28.46
CA ILE A 497 -35.48 -14.11 27.34
C ILE A 497 -36.32 -15.16 26.58
N ASP A 498 -37.63 -15.17 26.81
CA ASP A 498 -38.59 -15.97 26.03
C ASP A 498 -38.88 -15.32 24.66
N VAL A 499 -37.85 -15.24 23.83
CA VAL A 499 -37.93 -14.81 22.43
C VAL A 499 -37.58 -16.01 21.56
N ASN A 500 -38.49 -16.37 20.64
CA ASN A 500 -38.26 -17.47 19.71
C ASN A 500 -37.08 -17.15 18.77
N ALA A 501 -35.91 -17.70 19.07
CA ALA A 501 -34.66 -17.49 18.34
C ALA A 501 -34.78 -17.71 16.82
N ARG A 502 -35.68 -18.59 16.34
CA ARG A 502 -35.89 -18.79 14.89
C ARG A 502 -36.40 -17.53 14.18
N LYS A 503 -37.14 -16.64 14.86
CA LYS A 503 -37.58 -15.35 14.28
C LYS A 503 -36.40 -14.41 13.97
N ALA A 504 -35.25 -14.60 14.60
CA ALA A 504 -34.04 -13.80 14.32
C ALA A 504 -33.27 -14.26 13.07
N LEU A 505 -33.60 -15.44 12.51
CA LEU A 505 -33.00 -15.98 11.29
C LEU A 505 -33.88 -15.61 10.08
N VAL A 506 -33.54 -14.52 9.41
CA VAL A 506 -34.31 -13.92 8.31
C VAL A 506 -34.26 -14.81 7.06
N ASP A 507 -33.09 -15.35 6.74
CA ASP A 507 -32.85 -16.20 5.56
C ASP A 507 -32.11 -17.48 5.96
N PRO A 508 -32.83 -18.55 6.36
CA PRO A 508 -32.22 -19.80 6.81
C PRO A 508 -31.44 -20.54 5.72
N TRP A 509 -31.93 -20.52 4.48
CA TRP A 509 -31.26 -21.18 3.34
C TRP A 509 -29.99 -20.44 2.97
N GLY A 510 -30.07 -19.12 2.90
CA GLY A 510 -28.91 -18.28 2.66
C GLY A 510 -27.89 -18.30 3.78
N ALA A 511 -28.29 -18.49 5.03
CA ALA A 511 -27.36 -18.68 6.15
C ALA A 511 -26.53 -19.97 5.97
N ILE A 512 -27.14 -21.06 5.50
CA ILE A 512 -26.44 -22.31 5.19
C ILE A 512 -25.50 -22.11 4.01
N ILE A 513 -26.01 -21.64 2.87
CA ILE A 513 -25.22 -21.43 1.63
C ILE A 513 -24.06 -20.46 1.89
N GLY A 514 -24.31 -19.35 2.59
CA GLY A 514 -23.29 -18.37 2.95
C GLY A 514 -22.24 -18.92 3.89
N SER A 515 -22.63 -19.73 4.89
CA SER A 515 -21.67 -20.42 5.76
C SER A 515 -20.79 -21.40 4.98
N CYS A 516 -21.36 -22.14 4.02
CA CYS A 516 -20.61 -23.04 3.15
C CYS A 516 -19.63 -22.29 2.24
N ILE A 517 -20.07 -21.20 1.58
CA ILE A 517 -19.20 -20.36 0.74
C ILE A 517 -18.07 -19.75 1.58
N PHE A 518 -18.40 -19.18 2.74
CA PHE A 518 -17.43 -18.58 3.65
C PHE A 518 -16.38 -19.59 4.14
N LEU A 519 -16.82 -20.78 4.60
CA LEU A 519 -15.91 -21.82 5.09
C LEU A 519 -15.06 -22.40 3.96
N ALA A 520 -15.63 -22.61 2.77
CA ALA A 520 -14.89 -23.08 1.60
C ALA A 520 -13.83 -22.05 1.16
N ALA A 521 -14.17 -20.77 1.12
CA ALA A 521 -13.21 -19.69 0.84
C ALA A 521 -12.10 -19.64 1.90
N LEU A 522 -12.43 -19.75 3.19
CA LEU A 522 -11.44 -19.77 4.27
C LEU A 522 -10.49 -20.97 4.17
N ILE A 523 -11.00 -22.17 3.91
CA ILE A 523 -10.18 -23.38 3.72
C ILE A 523 -9.30 -23.26 2.47
N ALA A 524 -9.84 -22.77 1.36
CA ALA A 524 -9.07 -22.57 0.13
C ALA A 524 -7.97 -21.50 0.30
N LEU A 525 -8.21 -20.44 1.08
CA LEU A 525 -7.18 -19.46 1.45
C LEU A 525 -6.07 -20.07 2.30
N LEU A 526 -6.41 -20.76 3.40
CA LEU A 526 -5.42 -21.37 4.29
C LEU A 526 -4.61 -22.45 3.57
N GLY A 527 -5.27 -23.36 2.85
CA GLY A 527 -4.64 -24.47 2.14
C GLY A 527 -3.87 -24.02 0.89
N GLY A 528 -4.45 -23.14 0.07
CA GLY A 528 -3.80 -22.64 -1.14
C GLY A 528 -2.56 -21.79 -0.85
N SER A 529 -2.59 -20.99 0.23
CA SER A 529 -1.43 -20.24 0.71
C SER A 529 -0.32 -21.17 1.24
N ALA A 530 -0.68 -22.21 2.01
CA ALA A 530 0.29 -23.17 2.52
C ALA A 530 0.93 -24.04 1.40
N ALA A 531 0.20 -24.33 0.34
CA ALA A 531 0.68 -25.12 -0.80
C ALA A 531 1.47 -24.31 -1.85
N GLY A 532 1.50 -22.97 -1.74
CA GLY A 532 2.14 -22.11 -2.74
C GLY A 532 1.47 -22.11 -4.11
N ILE A 533 0.20 -22.54 -4.19
CA ILE A 533 -0.54 -22.73 -5.46
C ILE A 533 -1.22 -21.42 -5.92
N LEU A 534 -1.50 -20.50 -4.99
CA LEU A 534 -2.20 -19.24 -5.31
C LEU A 534 -1.27 -18.24 -5.99
N GLY A 535 -1.60 -17.84 -7.22
CA GLY A 535 -0.92 -16.74 -7.92
C GLY A 535 -1.32 -15.37 -7.36
N GLY A 536 -2.56 -15.28 -6.89
CA GLY A 536 -3.09 -14.11 -6.18
C GLY A 536 -4.22 -14.50 -5.23
N VAL A 537 -4.25 -13.91 -4.03
CA VAL A 537 -5.24 -14.27 -2.99
C VAL A 537 -6.69 -13.89 -3.36
N TRP A 538 -6.83 -12.98 -4.33
CA TRP A 538 -8.10 -12.61 -4.94
C TRP A 538 -8.73 -13.74 -5.79
N GLU A 539 -7.94 -14.69 -6.30
CA GLU A 539 -8.40 -15.81 -7.13
C GLU A 539 -9.42 -16.70 -6.40
N VAL A 540 -9.33 -16.79 -5.07
CA VAL A 540 -10.28 -17.53 -4.22
C VAL A 540 -11.46 -16.65 -3.80
N THR A 541 -11.19 -15.40 -3.43
CA THR A 541 -12.18 -14.56 -2.74
C THR A 541 -13.07 -13.74 -3.66
N VAL A 542 -12.60 -13.35 -4.84
CA VAL A 542 -13.45 -12.68 -5.83
C VAL A 542 -14.54 -13.65 -6.33
N PRO A 543 -14.25 -14.90 -6.74
CA PRO A 543 -15.31 -15.85 -7.09
C PRO A 543 -16.26 -16.16 -5.93
N ALA A 544 -15.75 -16.34 -4.71
CA ALA A 544 -16.60 -16.56 -3.53
C ALA A 544 -17.55 -15.38 -3.25
N ALA A 545 -17.05 -14.14 -3.36
CA ALA A 545 -17.87 -12.94 -3.19
C ALA A 545 -18.89 -12.76 -4.32
N LEU A 546 -18.53 -13.08 -5.57
CA LEU A 546 -19.45 -13.08 -6.71
C LEU A 546 -20.54 -14.16 -6.59
N LEU A 547 -20.22 -15.35 -6.07
CA LEU A 547 -21.21 -16.38 -5.75
C LEU A 547 -22.17 -15.94 -4.66
N MET A 548 -21.68 -15.25 -3.61
CA MET A 548 -22.54 -14.69 -2.58
C MET A 548 -23.42 -13.55 -3.11
N LEU A 549 -22.84 -12.63 -3.90
CA LEU A 549 -23.55 -11.50 -4.52
C LEU A 549 -24.64 -11.96 -5.49
N THR A 550 -24.37 -12.95 -6.33
CA THR A 550 -25.37 -13.51 -7.26
C THR A 550 -26.51 -14.19 -6.51
N ARG A 551 -26.22 -14.90 -5.41
CA ARG A 551 -27.21 -15.45 -4.48
C ARG A 551 -28.06 -14.35 -3.84
N ASP A 552 -27.47 -13.24 -3.40
CA ASP A 552 -28.19 -12.13 -2.75
C ASP A 552 -29.09 -11.36 -3.73
N ILE A 553 -28.58 -11.10 -4.93
CA ILE A 553 -29.36 -10.57 -6.07
C ILE A 553 -30.56 -11.48 -6.38
N TRP A 554 -30.36 -12.80 -6.38
CA TRP A 554 -31.40 -13.78 -6.67
C TRP A 554 -32.46 -13.89 -5.55
N HIS A 555 -32.04 -13.83 -4.28
CA HIS A 555 -32.93 -13.73 -3.13
C HIS A 555 -33.82 -12.48 -3.25
N ASP A 556 -33.21 -11.31 -3.49
CA ASP A 556 -33.94 -10.05 -3.68
C ASP A 556 -34.94 -10.11 -4.85
N ILE A 557 -34.55 -10.68 -6.00
CA ILE A 557 -35.45 -10.87 -7.16
C ILE A 557 -36.63 -11.79 -6.81
N ARG A 558 -36.40 -12.87 -6.07
CA ARG A 558 -37.43 -13.85 -5.70
C ARG A 558 -38.42 -13.31 -4.67
N HIS A 559 -37.97 -12.50 -3.71
CA HIS A 559 -38.84 -11.94 -2.67
C HIS A 559 -39.52 -10.62 -3.10
N ALA A 560 -38.96 -9.88 -4.07
CA ALA A 560 -39.59 -8.68 -4.62
C ALA A 560 -40.93 -8.90 -5.35
N SER A 561 -41.31 -10.15 -5.65
CA SER A 561 -42.58 -10.49 -6.32
C SER A 561 -43.76 -10.71 -5.37
N ILE A 562 -43.52 -10.73 -4.06
CA ILE A 562 -44.53 -11.10 -3.04
C ILE A 562 -45.28 -9.88 -2.48
N VAL A 563 -44.74 -8.66 -2.63
CA VAL A 563 -45.36 -7.42 -2.13
C VAL A 563 -46.49 -6.96 -3.07
N LYS A 564 -47.75 -7.10 -2.64
CA LYS A 564 -48.93 -6.64 -3.40
C LYS A 564 -49.05 -5.10 -3.37
N PRO A 565 -49.55 -4.44 -4.44
CA PRO A 565 -49.58 -2.98 -4.52
C PRO A 565 -50.54 -2.25 -3.55
N SER A 566 -51.42 -2.98 -2.83
CA SER A 566 -52.48 -2.38 -2.00
C SER A 566 -51.96 -1.66 -0.75
N GLU A 567 -50.81 -2.05 -0.21
CA GLU A 567 -50.19 -1.43 0.97
C GLU A 567 -49.27 -0.24 0.62
N ALA A 568 -48.88 -0.11 -0.66
CA ALA A 568 -47.92 0.89 -1.13
C ALA A 568 -48.44 2.35 -1.12
N ARG A 569 -49.66 2.60 -0.61
CA ARG A 569 -50.25 3.95 -0.49
C ARG A 569 -49.97 4.64 0.85
N GLN A 570 -49.52 3.91 1.87
CA GLN A 570 -48.87 4.52 3.03
C GLN A 570 -47.38 4.54 2.76
N THR A 571 -46.85 5.70 2.37
CA THR A 571 -45.40 5.88 2.22
C THR A 571 -44.73 5.79 3.59
N PRO A 572 -43.77 4.86 3.81
CA PRO A 572 -42.81 5.05 4.89
C PRO A 572 -41.91 6.22 4.49
N SER A 573 -42.14 7.37 5.10
CA SER A 573 -41.05 8.31 5.34
C SER A 573 -39.98 7.53 6.10
N VAL A 574 -38.75 7.50 5.56
CA VAL A 574 -37.61 6.81 6.18
C VAL A 574 -37.53 7.13 7.67
N PRO A 575 -37.82 6.18 8.58
CA PRO A 575 -37.44 6.29 9.97
C PRO A 575 -35.94 6.05 10.01
N ALA A 576 -35.19 6.96 10.61
CA ALA A 576 -33.80 6.71 10.98
C ALA A 576 -33.77 6.04 12.36
N ASP A 577 -34.62 5.04 12.55
CA ASP A 577 -34.84 4.37 13.81
C ASP A 577 -34.57 2.88 13.64
N ASP A 578 -33.60 2.44 14.44
CA ASP A 578 -33.21 1.05 14.61
C ASP A 578 -34.20 0.40 15.59
N ASP A 579 -35.49 0.54 15.22
CA ASP A 579 -36.65 0.12 15.99
C ASP A 579 -36.68 -1.40 16.07
N ALA A 580 -37.06 -1.87 17.24
CA ALA A 580 -37.26 -3.29 17.45
C ALA A 580 -38.33 -3.81 16.50
N ILE A 581 -38.23 -5.11 16.19
CA ILE A 581 -39.40 -5.90 15.84
C ILE A 581 -40.47 -5.55 16.89
N GLU A 582 -41.65 -5.07 16.46
CA GLU A 582 -42.85 -5.09 17.30
C GLU A 582 -43.15 -6.56 17.62
N MET A 583 -42.54 -7.03 18.69
CA MET A 583 -42.98 -8.20 19.39
C MET A 583 -44.11 -7.75 20.29
N GLU A 584 -45.34 -8.16 19.95
CA GLU A 584 -46.46 -8.14 20.88
C GLU A 584 -46.01 -8.79 22.20
N VAL A 585 -45.81 -7.96 23.22
CA VAL A 585 -45.74 -8.41 24.60
C VAL A 585 -47.19 -8.52 25.05
N ALA A 586 -47.70 -9.74 25.16
CA ALA A 586 -48.97 -9.96 25.84
C ALA A 586 -48.82 -9.49 27.29
N GLU A 587 -49.65 -8.54 27.73
CA GLU A 587 -49.67 -8.11 29.12
C GLU A 587 -50.04 -9.31 30.02
N PRO A 588 -49.32 -9.56 31.12
CA PRO A 588 -49.70 -10.60 32.06
C PRO A 588 -50.94 -10.16 32.81
N THR A 589 -52.09 -10.76 32.49
CA THR A 589 -53.33 -10.60 33.25
C THR A 589 -53.15 -11.17 34.65
N GLY A 590 -52.93 -10.30 35.64
CA GLY A 590 -52.76 -10.66 37.04
C GLY A 590 -53.26 -9.56 37.97
N ASP A 591 -54.49 -9.72 38.47
CA ASP A 591 -55.08 -8.83 39.47
C ASP A 591 -54.29 -8.85 40.79
N VAL A 592 -53.50 -7.80 41.05
CA VAL A 592 -53.03 -7.48 42.41
C VAL A 592 -53.10 -5.97 42.66
N ALA A 593 -53.68 -5.60 43.79
CA ALA A 593 -54.00 -4.21 44.14
C ALA A 593 -52.76 -3.33 44.39
N ASN A 594 -52.90 -2.04 44.06
CA ASN A 594 -52.03 -0.97 44.55
C ASN A 594 -52.00 -0.92 46.09
N PRO A 595 -50.82 -0.67 46.68
CA PRO A 595 -50.72 0.25 47.79
C PRO A 595 -49.80 1.44 47.43
N SER A 596 -50.29 2.63 47.73
CA SER A 596 -49.54 3.88 47.64
C SER A 596 -48.45 3.97 48.71
N PHE A 597 -47.29 4.57 48.39
CA PHE A 597 -46.63 5.48 49.34
C PHE A 597 -45.70 6.52 48.71
N LYS A 598 -45.34 7.52 49.52
CA LYS A 598 -44.75 8.81 49.18
C LYS A 598 -43.22 8.84 49.37
N SER A 599 -42.53 9.66 48.60
CA SER A 599 -41.44 10.55 49.10
C SER A 599 -41.33 11.77 48.16
N SER A 600 -41.46 13.02 48.61
CA SER A 600 -40.61 13.81 49.53
C SER A 600 -39.37 14.42 48.86
N SER A 601 -39.48 15.68 48.41
CA SER A 601 -38.33 16.60 48.36
C SER A 601 -38.78 18.04 48.64
N THR A 602 -37.95 18.78 49.38
CA THR A 602 -38.39 19.95 50.17
C THR A 602 -37.49 21.15 49.91
N THR A 603 -37.98 22.16 49.18
CA THR A 603 -37.57 23.60 49.24
C THR A 603 -36.09 23.95 48.90
N CYS A 604 -35.67 25.19 48.62
CA CYS A 604 -36.30 26.52 48.78
C CYS A 604 -35.62 27.61 47.90
N ARG A 605 -36.42 28.57 47.39
CA ARG A 605 -36.11 30.02 47.10
C ARG A 605 -34.96 30.34 46.11
N THR A 606 -34.99 31.38 45.26
CA THR A 606 -35.84 32.60 45.08
C THR A 606 -35.68 33.05 43.59
N ALA A 607 -36.43 33.96 42.95
CA ALA A 607 -37.50 34.89 43.36
C ALA A 607 -38.53 35.14 42.21
N LYS A 608 -38.97 36.40 42.04
CA LYS A 608 -39.93 37.04 41.10
C LYS A 608 -39.62 38.58 41.12
N PRO A 609 -40.35 39.54 40.48
CA PRO A 609 -41.62 39.51 39.70
C PRO A 609 -41.48 40.19 38.28
N VAL A 610 -42.47 40.51 37.43
CA VAL A 610 -43.70 41.36 37.54
C VAL A 610 -44.59 41.26 36.26
N LEU A 611 -45.93 41.11 36.44
CA LEU A 611 -47.14 41.61 35.66
C LEU A 611 -47.15 41.70 34.09
N ARG A 612 -48.29 41.72 33.35
CA ARG A 612 -49.73 41.90 33.66
C ARG A 612 -50.69 41.31 32.57
N HIS A 613 -51.97 41.17 32.96
CA HIS A 613 -53.20 40.77 32.22
C HIS A 613 -53.49 41.36 30.82
N GLN A 614 -54.27 40.62 30.01
CA GLN A 614 -55.71 40.85 29.64
C GLN A 614 -56.18 39.69 28.72
N SER A 615 -57.13 38.80 29.03
CA SER A 615 -58.59 38.88 29.27
C SER A 615 -59.49 38.96 28.02
N SER A 616 -60.34 37.92 27.86
CA SER A 616 -61.69 37.86 27.23
C SER A 616 -61.79 37.54 25.73
N SER A 617 -62.86 36.90 25.17
CA SER A 617 -63.91 36.01 25.73
C SER A 617 -64.74 35.33 24.61
N ARG A 618 -65.52 34.29 24.99
CA ARG A 618 -66.73 33.69 24.33
C ARG A 618 -66.58 32.51 23.35
N LEU A 619 -67.48 31.56 23.62
CA LEU A 619 -67.90 30.30 22.97
C LEU A 619 -68.91 30.58 21.80
N PRO A 620 -69.41 29.61 20.98
CA PRO A 620 -69.67 28.21 21.35
C PRO A 620 -69.45 27.07 20.33
N THR A 621 -69.64 25.86 20.85
CA THR A 621 -69.90 24.56 20.20
C THR A 621 -71.01 24.56 19.15
N THR A 622 -70.86 23.77 18.07
CA THR A 622 -71.69 22.56 17.79
C THR A 622 -71.15 21.72 16.62
N GLN A 623 -71.57 20.45 16.55
CA GLN A 623 -71.28 19.49 15.47
C GLN A 623 -72.26 19.67 14.28
N SER A 624 -71.83 19.41 13.05
CA SER A 624 -72.71 18.86 12.01
C SER A 624 -71.95 18.15 10.88
N THR A 625 -72.38 16.93 10.60
CA THR A 625 -72.07 16.10 9.43
C THR A 625 -72.33 16.83 8.10
N ILE A 626 -71.45 16.65 7.11
CA ILE A 626 -71.75 16.91 5.69
C ILE A 626 -71.25 15.73 4.83
N VAL A 627 -72.16 15.17 4.03
CA VAL A 627 -71.93 14.11 3.03
C VAL A 627 -71.41 14.76 1.74
N PRO A 628 -70.47 14.15 0.98
CA PRO A 628 -69.91 14.77 -0.22
C PRO A 628 -70.88 14.71 -1.42
N PRO A 629 -70.93 15.75 -2.28
CA PRO A 629 -71.64 15.69 -3.55
C PRO A 629 -70.85 14.91 -4.61
N LEU A 630 -71.56 14.18 -5.46
CA LEU A 630 -71.03 13.41 -6.59
C LEU A 630 -70.49 14.32 -7.71
N GLY A 631 -69.42 13.85 -8.36
CA GLY A 631 -69.32 13.88 -9.82
C GLY A 631 -68.88 15.16 -10.52
N LEU A 632 -67.56 15.35 -10.66
CA LEU A 632 -67.01 15.89 -11.90
C LEU A 632 -65.79 15.08 -12.34
N SER A 633 -65.86 14.49 -13.53
CA SER A 633 -64.78 13.70 -14.13
C SER A 633 -63.71 14.61 -14.74
N THR A 634 -62.76 15.06 -13.92
CA THR A 634 -61.52 15.66 -14.46
C THR A 634 -60.65 14.55 -15.05
N GLY A 635 -60.47 14.57 -16.37
CA GLY A 635 -59.65 13.58 -17.09
C GLY A 635 -58.24 13.47 -16.52
N SER A 636 -57.68 12.26 -16.59
CA SER A 636 -56.33 11.97 -16.11
C SER A 636 -55.28 12.72 -16.94
N VAL A 637 -54.93 13.94 -16.53
CA VAL A 637 -53.71 14.60 -16.99
C VAL A 637 -52.54 13.74 -16.52
N SER A 638 -51.96 12.99 -17.46
CA SER A 638 -50.73 12.24 -17.24
C SER A 638 -49.63 13.24 -16.88
N ARG A 639 -49.29 13.33 -15.59
CA ARG A 639 -48.07 14.03 -15.16
C ARG A 639 -46.91 13.45 -15.95
N PRO A 640 -46.14 14.26 -16.71
CA PRO A 640 -44.95 13.76 -17.37
C PRO A 640 -44.04 13.16 -16.29
N GLN A 641 -43.60 11.91 -16.48
CA GLN A 641 -42.70 11.30 -15.51
C GLN A 641 -41.43 12.17 -15.42
N PRO A 642 -40.96 12.54 -14.22
CA PRO A 642 -39.75 13.32 -14.10
C PRO A 642 -38.57 12.55 -14.72
N PRO A 643 -37.65 13.24 -15.43
CA PRO A 643 -36.51 12.59 -16.06
C PRO A 643 -35.68 11.84 -15.02
N VAL A 644 -35.15 10.68 -15.40
CA VAL A 644 -34.38 9.82 -14.50
C VAL A 644 -33.12 10.55 -14.02
N THR A 645 -33.09 10.90 -12.75
CA THR A 645 -31.92 11.43 -12.03
C THR A 645 -31.08 10.28 -11.47
N LEU A 646 -29.81 10.55 -11.13
CA LEU A 646 -28.94 9.56 -10.49
C LEU A 646 -29.51 9.08 -9.14
N SER A 647 -30.11 9.98 -8.35
CA SER A 647 -30.77 9.61 -7.08
C SER A 647 -32.07 8.83 -7.27
N SER A 648 -32.84 9.08 -8.34
CA SER A 648 -34.02 8.28 -8.67
C SER A 648 -33.64 6.87 -9.12
N LEU A 649 -32.54 6.74 -9.87
CA LEU A 649 -31.97 5.45 -10.25
C LEU A 649 -31.48 4.68 -9.02
N GLY A 650 -30.74 5.35 -8.12
CA GLY A 650 -30.32 4.76 -6.84
C GLY A 650 -31.50 4.29 -5.98
N LYS A 651 -32.57 5.09 -5.86
CA LYS A 651 -33.81 4.71 -5.15
C LYS A 651 -34.58 3.56 -5.82
N ARG A 652 -34.55 3.48 -7.15
CA ARG A 652 -35.13 2.34 -7.90
C ARG A 652 -34.32 1.07 -7.65
N LEU A 653 -32.99 1.17 -7.68
CA LEU A 653 -32.08 0.05 -7.42
C LEU A 653 -32.20 -0.43 -5.96
N SER A 654 -32.25 0.48 -4.99
CA SER A 654 -32.40 0.13 -3.56
C SER A 654 -33.73 -0.53 -3.24
N ARG A 655 -34.80 -0.21 -3.97
CA ARG A 655 -36.10 -0.89 -3.87
C ARG A 655 -36.12 -2.24 -4.58
N ARG A 656 -35.27 -2.44 -5.59
CA ARG A 656 -35.18 -3.69 -6.36
C ARG A 656 -34.28 -4.72 -5.67
N PHE A 657 -33.24 -4.27 -4.98
CA PHE A 657 -32.24 -5.09 -4.31
C PHE A 657 -31.99 -4.62 -2.86
N PRO A 658 -32.95 -4.84 -1.95
CA PRO A 658 -32.85 -4.38 -0.56
C PRO A 658 -31.67 -5.02 0.21
N THR A 659 -31.45 -6.33 0.09
CA THR A 659 -30.35 -7.02 0.79
C THR A 659 -28.99 -6.55 0.28
N VAL A 660 -28.80 -6.51 -1.05
CA VAL A 660 -27.54 -6.03 -1.64
C VAL A 660 -27.25 -4.58 -1.25
N THR A 661 -28.29 -3.73 -1.19
CA THR A 661 -28.13 -2.33 -0.78
C THR A 661 -27.80 -2.20 0.71
N TYR A 662 -28.41 -3.00 1.58
CA TYR A 662 -28.09 -3.04 3.01
C TYR A 662 -26.63 -3.45 3.25
N ILE A 663 -26.14 -4.47 2.54
CA ILE A 663 -24.73 -4.91 2.61
C ILE A 663 -23.80 -3.80 2.09
N ALA A 664 -24.11 -3.20 0.93
CA ALA A 664 -23.30 -2.14 0.35
C ALA A 664 -23.21 -0.88 1.22
N GLN A 665 -24.24 -0.56 2.01
CA GLN A 665 -24.21 0.56 2.97
C GLN A 665 -23.35 0.26 4.21
N ARG A 666 -23.12 -1.02 4.53
CA ARG A 666 -22.30 -1.46 5.67
C ARG A 666 -20.86 -1.81 5.29
N LEU A 667 -20.58 -2.01 4.01
CA LEU A 667 -19.21 -2.22 3.52
C LEU A 667 -18.30 -1.03 3.86
N PRO A 668 -17.05 -1.27 4.30
CA PRO A 668 -16.11 -0.24 4.69
C PRO A 668 -15.44 0.44 3.47
N PHE A 669 -16.23 0.83 2.45
CA PHE A 669 -15.73 1.55 1.27
C PHE A 669 -14.84 2.77 1.59
N PRO A 670 -15.06 3.55 2.67
CA PRO A 670 -14.13 4.60 3.09
C PRO A 670 -12.69 4.14 3.37
N LEU A 671 -12.47 2.87 3.71
CA LEU A 671 -11.12 2.35 3.96
C LEU A 671 -10.29 2.18 2.68
N LEU A 672 -10.91 1.89 1.53
CA LEU A 672 -10.15 1.66 0.30
C LEU A 672 -9.29 2.87 -0.11
N PRO A 673 -9.84 4.09 -0.29
CA PRO A 673 -9.03 5.26 -0.60
C PRO A 673 -8.12 5.68 0.56
N PHE A 674 -8.54 5.47 1.82
CA PHE A 674 -7.69 5.71 2.99
C PHE A 674 -6.42 4.85 2.94
N SER A 675 -6.56 3.53 2.79
CA SER A 675 -5.45 2.57 2.76
C SER A 675 -4.51 2.82 1.60
N PHE A 676 -5.02 3.04 0.37
CA PHE A 676 -4.16 3.41 -0.76
C PHE A 676 -3.39 4.70 -0.51
N CYS A 677 -4.03 5.75 0.02
CA CYS A 677 -3.33 6.98 0.37
C CYS A 677 -2.30 6.75 1.48
N MET A 678 -2.59 5.90 2.48
CA MET A 678 -1.64 5.55 3.53
C MET A 678 -0.43 4.78 2.99
N PHE A 679 -0.60 3.86 2.04
CA PHE A 679 0.52 3.22 1.34
C PHE A 679 1.40 4.24 0.62
N ILE A 680 0.80 5.18 -0.13
CA ILE A 680 1.54 6.24 -0.84
C ILE A 680 2.26 7.17 0.15
N LEU A 681 1.60 7.59 1.23
CA LEU A 681 2.20 8.48 2.25
C LEU A 681 3.31 7.80 3.04
N VAL A 682 3.16 6.51 3.38
CA VAL A 682 4.22 5.75 4.06
C VAL A 682 5.40 5.51 3.12
N ASP A 683 5.18 5.04 1.90
CA ASP A 683 6.25 4.81 0.92
C ASP A 683 7.01 6.10 0.61
N GLY A 684 6.32 7.24 0.46
CA GLY A 684 6.94 8.55 0.32
C GLY A 684 7.78 9.00 1.54
N VAL A 685 7.44 8.55 2.75
CA VAL A 685 8.27 8.77 3.95
C VAL A 685 9.45 7.79 4.00
N THR A 686 9.23 6.50 3.81
CA THR A 686 10.29 5.48 3.98
C THR A 686 11.34 5.55 2.86
N SER A 687 10.94 5.82 1.62
CA SER A 687 11.84 6.06 0.48
C SER A 687 12.63 7.37 0.59
N SER A 688 12.08 8.42 1.23
CA SER A 688 12.78 9.71 1.42
C SER A 688 13.82 9.72 2.55
N GLY A 689 14.40 8.56 2.88
CA GLY A 689 15.48 8.41 3.86
C GLY A 689 15.04 8.15 5.30
N TRP A 690 13.80 8.47 5.68
CA TRP A 690 13.30 8.18 7.03
C TRP A 690 13.24 6.67 7.32
N GLY A 691 13.04 5.83 6.31
CA GLY A 691 13.09 4.37 6.45
C GLY A 691 14.41 3.91 7.05
N ARG A 692 15.54 4.44 6.56
CA ARG A 692 16.88 4.16 7.08
C ARG A 692 17.09 4.72 8.50
N VAL A 693 16.54 5.90 8.82
CA VAL A 693 16.64 6.47 10.18
C VAL A 693 15.89 5.60 11.19
N PHE A 694 14.64 5.26 10.89
CA PHE A 694 13.80 4.44 11.77
C PHE A 694 14.36 3.01 11.92
N SER A 695 14.88 2.41 10.84
CA SER A 695 15.54 1.11 10.92
C SER A 695 16.86 1.15 11.69
N THR A 696 17.63 2.25 11.60
CA THR A 696 18.84 2.47 12.44
C THR A 696 18.49 2.55 13.93
N TRP A 697 17.44 3.29 14.28
CA TRP A 697 16.96 3.38 15.67
C TRP A 697 16.46 2.03 16.18
N TYR A 698 15.72 1.29 15.35
CA TYR A 698 15.23 -0.04 15.70
C TYR A 698 16.37 -1.06 15.84
N GLN A 699 17.39 -1.00 14.98
CA GLN A 699 18.60 -1.83 15.10
C GLN A 699 19.36 -1.56 16.40
N ALA A 700 19.55 -0.28 16.75
CA ALA A 700 20.20 0.11 18.00
C ALA A 700 19.45 -0.42 19.23
N TRP A 701 18.11 -0.44 19.20
CA TRP A 701 17.27 -1.06 20.21
C TRP A 701 17.44 -2.59 20.21
N ALA A 702 17.24 -3.25 19.07
CA ALA A 702 17.25 -4.71 18.91
C ALA A 702 18.57 -5.36 19.38
N ILE A 703 19.72 -4.74 19.08
CA ILE A 703 21.03 -5.20 19.56
C ILE A 703 21.11 -5.10 21.10
N ARG A 704 20.62 -4.01 21.69
CA ARG A 704 20.75 -3.75 23.14
C ARG A 704 19.82 -4.60 23.99
N THR A 705 18.63 -4.94 23.48
CA THR A 705 17.59 -5.60 24.27
C THR A 705 17.36 -7.08 23.94
N GLY A 706 17.97 -7.59 22.86
CA GLY A 706 17.75 -8.95 22.38
C GLY A 706 16.32 -9.23 21.94
N THR A 707 16.01 -10.51 21.69
CA THR A 707 14.68 -11.02 21.29
C THR A 707 13.55 -10.50 22.19
N THR A 708 13.74 -10.51 23.51
CA THR A 708 12.74 -10.09 24.50
C THR A 708 12.31 -8.63 24.30
N GLY A 709 13.27 -7.73 24.05
CA GLY A 709 12.96 -6.34 23.75
C GLY A 709 12.56 -6.07 22.31
N CYS A 710 12.89 -6.96 21.35
CA CYS A 710 12.24 -6.93 20.03
C CYS A 710 10.71 -7.14 20.19
N VAL A 711 10.28 -8.17 20.93
CA VAL A 711 8.86 -8.40 21.22
C VAL A 711 8.24 -7.25 22.02
N PHE A 712 8.81 -6.90 23.18
CA PHE A 712 8.17 -5.88 24.02
C PHE A 712 8.22 -4.47 23.40
N GLY A 713 9.35 -4.11 22.79
CA GLY A 713 9.55 -2.80 22.17
C GLY A 713 8.67 -2.58 20.94
N MET A 714 8.59 -3.58 20.04
CA MET A 714 7.69 -3.50 18.89
C MET A 714 6.22 -3.49 19.33
N SER A 715 5.84 -4.26 20.36
CA SER A 715 4.47 -4.27 20.88
C SER A 715 4.06 -2.91 21.45
N VAL A 716 4.92 -2.28 22.26
CA VAL A 716 4.66 -0.94 22.79
C VAL A 716 4.61 0.10 21.68
N LEU A 717 5.54 0.04 20.72
CA LEU A 717 5.59 0.96 19.58
C LEU A 717 4.32 0.86 18.72
N ALA A 718 3.88 -0.36 18.38
CA ALA A 718 2.66 -0.59 17.61
C ALA A 718 1.40 -0.12 18.35
N VAL A 719 1.25 -0.44 19.64
CA VAL A 719 0.12 0.04 20.46
C VAL A 719 0.06 1.57 20.48
N VAL A 720 1.19 2.25 20.66
CA VAL A 720 1.24 3.73 20.65
C VAL A 720 0.91 4.27 19.26
N LEU A 721 1.55 3.76 18.20
CA LEU A 721 1.37 4.26 16.84
C LEU A 721 -0.03 4.00 16.27
N CYS A 722 -0.75 2.96 16.70
CA CYS A 722 -2.17 2.77 16.36
C CYS A 722 -3.04 3.98 16.73
N ASN A 723 -2.69 4.72 17.79
CA ASN A 723 -3.42 5.91 18.23
C ASN A 723 -2.96 7.21 17.55
N ILE A 724 -1.77 7.20 16.94
CA ILE A 724 -1.14 8.39 16.32
C ILE A 724 -1.34 8.39 14.81
N ILE A 725 -1.13 7.24 14.13
CA ILE A 725 -1.17 7.09 12.67
C ILE A 725 -2.58 6.71 12.19
N GLY A 726 -3.58 7.44 12.71
CA GLY A 726 -4.95 7.44 12.21
C GLY A 726 -5.79 6.21 12.57
N THR A 727 -5.26 5.00 12.33
CA THR A 727 -5.83 3.67 12.62
C THR A 727 -4.72 2.62 12.78
N ASN A 728 -5.06 1.44 13.29
CA ASN A 728 -4.23 0.24 13.27
C ASN A 728 -3.68 -0.14 11.88
N ILE A 729 -4.42 0.13 10.80
CA ILE A 729 -3.97 -0.09 9.41
C ILE A 729 -2.75 0.78 9.09
N GLY A 730 -2.82 2.08 9.37
CA GLY A 730 -1.73 3.03 9.11
C GLY A 730 -0.47 2.72 9.90
N CYS A 731 -0.64 2.31 11.17
CA CYS A 731 0.43 1.82 12.02
C CYS A 731 1.11 0.57 11.43
N CYS A 732 0.32 -0.40 10.97
CA CYS A 732 0.84 -1.64 10.41
C CYS A 732 1.66 -1.39 9.14
N ILE A 733 1.14 -0.58 8.20
CA ILE A 733 1.83 -0.24 6.96
C ILE A 733 3.19 0.42 7.24
N LEU A 734 3.26 1.38 8.17
CA LEU A 734 4.53 2.03 8.52
C LEU A 734 5.53 1.05 9.17
N LEU A 735 5.09 0.28 10.17
CA LEU A 735 6.01 -0.60 10.91
C LEU A 735 6.47 -1.80 10.09
N SER A 736 5.63 -2.36 9.21
CA SER A 736 6.06 -3.37 8.23
C SER A 736 7.13 -2.81 7.29
N SER A 737 6.93 -1.62 6.71
CA SER A 737 7.93 -1.00 5.82
C SER A 737 9.25 -0.66 6.52
N ILE A 738 9.21 -0.26 7.80
CA ILE A 738 10.42 -0.08 8.62
C ILE A 738 11.13 -1.41 8.88
N LEU A 739 10.38 -2.49 9.15
CA LEU A 739 10.94 -3.83 9.38
C LEU A 739 11.49 -4.47 8.09
N GLU A 740 10.85 -4.28 6.93
CA GLU A 740 11.41 -4.64 5.61
C GLU A 740 12.74 -3.91 5.37
N THR A 741 12.75 -2.58 5.57
CA THR A 741 13.97 -1.75 5.43
C THR A 741 15.06 -2.18 6.41
N TRP A 742 14.69 -2.52 7.65
CA TRP A 742 15.62 -3.02 8.66
C TRP A 742 16.20 -4.39 8.30
N SER A 743 15.36 -5.31 7.81
CA SER A 743 15.79 -6.63 7.36
C SER A 743 16.74 -6.54 6.16
N SER A 744 16.42 -5.67 5.19
CA SER A 744 17.23 -5.44 3.99
C SER A 744 18.61 -4.82 4.30
N ILE A 745 18.67 -3.83 5.19
CA ILE A 745 19.93 -3.11 5.50
C ILE A 745 20.82 -3.89 6.48
N TYR A 746 20.24 -4.54 7.50
CA TYR A 746 21.00 -5.07 8.64
C TYR A 746 21.04 -6.59 8.74
N ASN A 747 20.23 -7.32 7.96
CA ASN A 747 20.09 -8.78 8.00
C ASN A 747 20.10 -9.35 9.44
N PRO A 748 19.14 -8.94 10.30
CA PRO A 748 19.13 -9.28 11.72
C PRO A 748 18.92 -10.80 11.93
N PRO A 749 19.36 -11.36 13.07
CA PRO A 749 19.19 -12.79 13.33
C PRO A 749 17.71 -13.19 13.30
N GLN A 750 17.40 -14.35 12.70
CA GLN A 750 16.03 -14.81 12.45
C GLN A 750 15.10 -14.70 13.69
N ARG A 751 15.62 -15.02 14.89
CA ARG A 751 14.90 -14.86 16.16
C ARG A 751 14.39 -13.44 16.40
N HIS A 752 15.19 -12.42 16.11
CA HIS A 752 14.84 -11.01 16.29
C HIS A 752 13.82 -10.56 15.23
N LEU A 753 14.00 -10.99 13.97
CA LEU A 753 13.07 -10.69 12.87
C LEU A 753 11.69 -11.30 13.15
N THR A 754 11.64 -12.61 13.44
CA THR A 754 10.42 -13.34 13.84
C THR A 754 9.74 -12.71 15.05
N ALA A 755 10.49 -12.37 16.11
CA ALA A 755 9.99 -11.66 17.28
C ALA A 755 9.30 -10.34 16.92
N SER A 756 9.90 -9.56 16.02
CA SER A 756 9.40 -8.24 15.61
C SER A 756 8.13 -8.35 14.76
N ILE A 757 8.12 -9.27 13.79
CA ILE A 757 6.98 -9.48 12.87
C ILE A 757 5.73 -9.94 13.64
N TYR A 758 5.84 -10.97 14.47
CA TYR A 758 4.67 -11.49 15.20
C TYR A 758 4.27 -10.61 16.39
N SER A 759 5.20 -9.83 16.95
CA SER A 759 4.86 -8.75 17.89
C SER A 759 4.01 -7.68 17.22
N LEU A 760 4.40 -7.20 16.04
CA LEU A 760 3.61 -6.24 15.26
C LEU A 760 2.21 -6.79 14.93
N ALA A 761 2.11 -8.07 14.55
CA ALA A 761 0.84 -8.73 14.28
C ALA A 761 -0.10 -8.74 15.50
N LEU A 762 0.40 -9.21 16.64
CA LEU A 762 -0.37 -9.27 17.88
C LEU A 762 -0.73 -7.87 18.40
N ALA A 763 0.23 -6.95 18.39
CA ALA A 763 0.09 -5.62 18.98
C ALA A 763 -0.68 -4.62 18.12
N SER A 764 -0.73 -4.76 16.79
CA SER A 764 -1.60 -3.94 15.93
C SER A 764 -3.10 -4.30 16.10
N ASN A 765 -3.40 -5.54 16.48
CA ASN A 765 -4.76 -5.98 16.84
C ASN A 765 -5.12 -5.56 18.27
N ILE A 766 -4.28 -5.87 19.27
CA ILE A 766 -4.48 -5.41 20.65
C ILE A 766 -4.52 -3.87 20.73
N GLY A 767 -3.73 -3.19 19.90
CA GLY A 767 -3.67 -1.74 19.75
C GLY A 767 -4.99 -1.09 19.32
N ALA A 768 -5.92 -1.84 18.74
CA ALA A 768 -7.29 -1.37 18.48
C ALA A 768 -8.12 -1.18 19.78
N VAL A 769 -7.73 -1.80 20.89
CA VAL A 769 -8.35 -1.69 22.22
C VAL A 769 -7.71 -0.56 23.05
N SER A 770 -7.12 0.45 22.41
CA SER A 770 -6.28 1.44 23.10
C SER A 770 -7.03 2.69 23.60
N PHE A 771 -6.45 3.86 23.41
CA PHE A 771 -6.75 5.08 24.15
C PHE A 771 -7.83 5.92 23.47
N THR A 772 -7.99 5.77 22.16
CA THR A 772 -8.87 6.59 21.33
C THR A 772 -9.74 5.72 20.41
N PHE A 773 -10.96 6.18 20.11
CA PHE A 773 -11.85 5.48 19.17
C PHE A 773 -11.27 5.32 17.75
N PRO A 774 -10.52 6.30 17.18
CA PRO A 774 -9.92 6.16 15.86
C PRO A 774 -8.83 5.08 15.76
N ALA A 775 -8.30 4.56 16.89
CA ALA A 775 -7.26 3.53 16.88
C ALA A 775 -7.64 2.27 16.06
N SER A 776 -8.93 2.05 15.80
CA SER A 776 -9.42 1.16 14.75
C SER A 776 -10.69 1.71 14.09
N LEU A 777 -11.00 1.30 12.86
CA LEU A 777 -12.30 1.59 12.26
C LEU A 777 -13.45 1.02 13.11
N ALA A 778 -13.27 -0.21 13.60
CA ALA A 778 -14.17 -0.85 14.56
C ALA A 778 -14.53 0.06 15.75
N GLY A 779 -13.57 0.79 16.32
CA GLY A 779 -13.81 1.76 17.39
C GLY A 779 -14.71 2.94 16.99
N LEU A 780 -14.59 3.42 15.75
CA LEU A 780 -15.48 4.46 15.20
C LEU A 780 -16.90 3.94 14.96
N LEU A 781 -17.03 2.78 14.30
CA LEU A 781 -18.31 2.13 14.02
C LEU A 781 -19.07 1.80 15.31
N TRP A 782 -18.37 1.23 16.30
CA TRP A 782 -18.91 0.90 17.62
C TRP A 782 -19.48 2.12 18.35
N LYS A 783 -18.73 3.24 18.35
CA LYS A 783 -19.14 4.49 18.97
C LYS A 783 -20.40 5.07 18.32
N ASP A 784 -20.43 5.12 16.99
CA ASP A 784 -21.56 5.72 16.26
C ASP A 784 -22.82 4.85 16.40
N LEU A 785 -22.69 3.52 16.36
CA LEU A 785 -23.78 2.58 16.64
C LEU A 785 -24.34 2.73 18.06
N LEU A 786 -23.48 2.84 19.07
CA LEU A 786 -23.92 3.07 20.45
C LEU A 786 -24.63 4.41 20.61
N SER A 787 -24.13 5.47 19.95
CA SER A 787 -24.80 6.77 19.96
C SER A 787 -26.16 6.74 19.28
N GLN A 788 -26.36 5.90 18.25
CA GLN A 788 -27.67 5.68 17.62
C GLN A 788 -28.62 4.94 18.57
N LYS A 789 -28.14 3.93 19.30
CA LYS A 789 -28.89 3.22 20.35
C LYS A 789 -29.01 3.99 21.68
N GLY A 790 -28.69 5.29 21.70
CA GLY A 790 -28.85 6.17 22.87
C GLY A 790 -27.74 6.10 23.94
N ILE A 791 -26.73 5.23 23.78
CA ILE A 791 -25.62 5.05 24.72
C ILE A 791 -24.46 5.96 24.31
N LYS A 792 -24.21 7.02 25.08
CA LYS A 792 -23.15 8.00 24.79
C LYS A 792 -21.92 7.75 25.66
N ILE A 793 -20.83 7.27 25.04
CA ILE A 793 -19.54 7.02 25.70
C ILE A 793 -18.55 8.14 25.35
N GLY A 794 -18.00 8.79 26.37
CA GLY A 794 -16.95 9.82 26.20
C GLY A 794 -15.56 9.22 26.02
N ALA A 795 -14.65 9.91 25.34
CA ALA A 795 -13.27 9.43 25.11
C ALA A 795 -12.51 9.12 26.41
N ARG A 796 -12.72 9.93 27.48
CA ARG A 796 -12.14 9.69 28.80
C ARG A 796 -12.69 8.42 29.47
N GLU A 797 -13.96 8.08 29.22
CA GLU A 797 -14.57 6.85 29.73
C GLU A 797 -14.04 5.63 28.95
N PHE A 798 -13.98 5.71 27.62
CA PHE A 798 -13.38 4.68 26.76
C PHE A 798 -11.95 4.34 27.21
N LEU A 799 -11.09 5.36 27.36
CA LEU A 799 -9.73 5.20 27.89
C LEU A 799 -9.73 4.54 29.28
N LYS A 800 -10.58 5.02 30.21
CA LYS A 800 -10.66 4.51 31.59
C LYS A 800 -11.03 3.02 31.64
N GLN A 801 -11.91 2.57 30.76
CA GLN A 801 -12.35 1.17 30.69
C GLN A 801 -11.29 0.29 30.01
N ASN A 802 -10.63 0.76 28.96
CA ASN A 802 -9.76 -0.08 28.14
C ASN A 802 -8.31 -0.19 28.63
N TRP A 803 -7.71 0.87 29.21
CA TRP A 803 -6.25 0.89 29.47
C TRP A 803 -5.75 -0.26 30.37
N LYS A 804 -6.58 -0.74 31.30
CA LYS A 804 -6.22 -1.86 32.19
C LYS A 804 -6.21 -3.19 31.43
N VAL A 805 -7.23 -3.42 30.60
CA VAL A 805 -7.33 -4.61 29.73
C VAL A 805 -6.15 -4.62 28.77
N LEU A 806 -5.86 -3.48 28.14
CA LEU A 806 -4.72 -3.28 27.25
C LEU A 806 -3.39 -3.73 27.89
N ILE A 807 -3.12 -3.32 29.14
CA ILE A 807 -1.89 -3.73 29.84
C ILE A 807 -1.87 -5.22 30.14
N VAL A 808 -2.95 -5.78 30.68
CA VAL A 808 -3.02 -7.21 31.02
C VAL A 808 -2.88 -8.08 29.76
N SER A 809 -3.63 -7.75 28.71
CA SER A 809 -3.56 -8.39 27.40
C SER A 809 -2.19 -8.24 26.76
N GLY A 810 -1.61 -7.04 26.75
CA GLY A 810 -0.30 -6.78 26.17
C GLY A 810 0.81 -7.55 26.88
N LEU A 811 0.82 -7.57 28.22
CA LEU A 811 1.83 -8.30 29.00
C LEU A 811 1.73 -9.82 28.81
N VAL A 812 0.53 -10.39 28.84
CA VAL A 812 0.35 -11.84 28.64
C VAL A 812 0.67 -12.23 27.19
N GLY A 813 0.17 -11.48 26.21
CA GLY A 813 0.45 -11.74 24.80
C GLY A 813 1.94 -11.66 24.46
N CYS A 814 2.64 -10.63 24.95
CA CYS A 814 4.09 -10.54 24.80
C CYS A 814 4.81 -11.68 25.51
N GLY A 815 4.41 -12.03 26.75
CA GLY A 815 5.05 -13.09 27.53
C GLY A 815 4.95 -14.46 26.86
N VAL A 816 3.80 -14.80 26.29
CA VAL A 816 3.60 -16.06 25.54
C VAL A 816 4.40 -16.05 24.24
N LEU A 817 4.36 -14.96 23.47
CA LEU A 817 5.14 -14.86 22.22
C LEU A 817 6.66 -14.90 22.49
N ILE A 818 7.14 -14.31 23.58
CA ILE A 818 8.54 -14.42 24.01
C ILE A 818 8.89 -15.88 24.29
N ALA A 819 8.03 -16.61 25.01
CA ALA A 819 8.26 -18.03 25.29
C ALA A 819 8.29 -18.87 24.00
N GLU A 820 7.35 -18.65 23.07
CA GLU A 820 7.35 -19.36 21.78
C GLU A 820 8.61 -19.10 20.97
N VAL A 821 9.00 -17.83 20.78
CA VAL A 821 10.19 -17.48 19.98
C VAL A 821 11.48 -17.99 20.62
N LEU A 822 11.56 -18.10 21.96
CA LEU A 822 12.72 -18.65 22.66
C LEU A 822 12.78 -20.19 22.70
N ILE A 823 11.65 -20.87 22.46
CA ILE A 823 11.56 -22.35 22.46
C ILE A 823 11.66 -22.91 21.03
N MET A 824 11.04 -22.25 20.05
CA MET A 824 10.92 -22.71 18.66
C MET A 824 12.14 -22.40 17.78
N LEU A 825 12.96 -21.41 18.14
CA LEU A 825 14.10 -20.91 17.36
C LEU A 825 15.34 -20.78 18.22
#